data_AF-A0A2T5BGX5-F1
#
_entry.id   AF-A0A2T5BGX5-F1
#
_cell.length_a   1.000
_cell.length_b   1.000
_cell.length_c   1.000
_cell.angle_alpha   90.00
_cell.angle_beta   90.00
_cell.angle_gamma   90.00
#
_symmetry.space_group_name_H-M   'P 1'
#
loop_
_entity.id
_entity.type
_entity.pdbx_description
1 polymer ?
#
loop_
_entity_poly.entity_id
_entity_poly.type
_entity_poly.pdbx_seq_one_letter_code
_entity_poly.pdbx_strand_id
1 'polypeptide(L)'
;MPMRGLWWRRFVVVLGGLVWLAGVAYGIWLVVHGRFPMAAVLIAVGALCVLYVVPFQQSRSSRLEMRSWQAKLRKNPRSESAEAEAIPDEQTRPQPDGAVPPDTATATPRDKWLEPSADDLPTRDHEPPIPFTSNSIPELREDEDEDEVYLRATGHLAAVNVQWPMDAPTRYINTFVAHPGEEEAVTALDLSTDYELLLNIGRLHTASLLSAAHARWPGELLPGGGHWLRAALLLEGRQEAVTVPFHLPATGESFVCDCEAGLPHTAVCAPRTWVRLPVRTPDRPGVLRGELLVYYEAAAVVAMRVELPAGTPGAVPHLPVVNKLTRSFGDLGKLARRTASVVTLERGERVVVNGTGFLDSPFAIGANAADTSAANVRTALFDSHFSAFEETGAWSGRRQSGLRSRYDERFAKSHAEYERDLRRLAVEGSELYLGLFCPPGMDSTSAYTLPDLLRHEARIRARPPLVQIVDTRTDEHAMLWSAVYDLPVSGDPDRHDVCPSVRRFGPEGDHTGPVPPVCPYEDTHTDNILCPYGFWGLSCLLEQPPTVGRDLETVVHDGTDGVALLAAVGSGLDARLAGLHVDRLREGPPTCLLDRPSIATESELVAALQPEAMDVVYFYCHCGYDRRSPLAAADRYLDFGGFTVKPLDVTRWARSRDWEFPHWQRRRPLVVLNGCHTSEANSGTLNRFVPAFTQWAGASGVVGTEVAVEQGLAGWVMELLLARLLAGDSAADALRSVRWAMLRRGNVMGLAYTAYCLANLALRPTPTPSPSPSPSPSPSPSPSPTNEE
;
A
#
# COMPACT_ATOMS: atom_id res chain seq x y z
N MET A 1 30.04 -8.84 -32.77
CA MET A 1 30.47 -10.25 -32.61
C MET A 1 29.44 -11.03 -31.76
N PRO A 2 28.51 -11.80 -32.36
CA PRO A 2 27.46 -12.51 -31.62
C PRO A 2 27.65 -14.05 -31.52
N MET A 3 28.75 -14.63 -32.00
CA MET A 3 28.88 -16.10 -32.12
C MET A 3 29.28 -16.85 -30.83
N ARG A 4 29.70 -16.19 -29.75
CA ARG A 4 30.17 -16.88 -28.53
C ARG A 4 29.05 -17.49 -27.66
N GLY A 5 27.84 -16.94 -27.71
CA GLY A 5 26.72 -17.43 -26.89
C GLY A 5 26.11 -18.76 -27.36
N LEU A 6 26.15 -19.04 -28.66
CA LEU A 6 25.56 -20.25 -29.24
C LEU A 6 26.42 -21.49 -28.96
N TRP A 7 27.74 -21.33 -28.97
CA TRP A 7 28.70 -22.40 -28.65
C TRP A 7 28.62 -22.82 -27.18
N TRP A 8 28.51 -21.86 -26.25
CA TRP A 8 28.39 -22.17 -24.82
C TRP A 8 27.10 -22.96 -24.51
N ARG A 9 25.99 -22.61 -25.16
CA ARG A 9 24.72 -23.35 -25.01
C ARG A 9 24.80 -24.78 -25.54
N ARG A 10 25.42 -24.98 -26.71
CA ARG A 10 25.65 -26.33 -27.25
C ARG A 10 26.58 -27.15 -26.37
N PHE A 11 27.61 -26.51 -25.80
CA PHE A 11 28.55 -27.17 -24.90
C PHE A 11 27.87 -27.65 -23.60
N VAL A 12 27.03 -26.83 -22.97
CA VAL A 12 26.31 -27.20 -21.74
C VAL A 12 25.32 -28.35 -21.98
N VAL A 13 24.62 -28.35 -23.12
CA VAL A 13 23.68 -29.43 -23.48
C VAL A 13 24.42 -30.74 -23.74
N VAL A 14 25.54 -30.70 -24.46
CA VAL A 14 26.36 -31.89 -24.73
C VAL A 14 26.99 -32.44 -23.44
N LEU A 15 27.50 -31.56 -22.57
CA LEU A 15 28.09 -31.98 -21.29
C LEU A 15 27.03 -32.60 -20.36
N GLY A 16 25.82 -32.03 -20.31
CA GLY A 16 24.70 -32.62 -19.58
C GLY A 16 24.31 -34.00 -20.09
N GLY A 17 24.28 -34.19 -21.42
CA GLY A 17 24.02 -35.49 -22.04
C GLY A 17 25.09 -36.54 -21.73
N LEU A 18 26.37 -36.15 -21.71
CA LEU A 18 27.49 -37.06 -21.39
C LEU A 18 27.49 -37.48 -19.92
N VAL A 19 27.21 -36.55 -18.99
CA VAL A 19 27.10 -36.87 -17.55
C VAL A 19 25.94 -37.84 -17.30
N TRP A 20 24.82 -37.66 -18.01
CA TRP A 20 23.67 -38.55 -17.91
C TRP A 20 24.00 -39.96 -18.44
N LEU A 21 24.62 -40.07 -19.62
CA LEU A 21 25.04 -41.36 -20.19
C LEU A 21 26.04 -42.10 -19.28
N ALA A 22 26.97 -41.37 -18.66
CA ALA A 22 27.89 -41.94 -17.67
C ALA A 22 27.16 -42.46 -16.43
N GLY A 23 26.16 -41.71 -15.92
CA GLY A 23 25.32 -42.14 -14.80
C GLY A 23 24.50 -43.40 -15.11
N VAL A 24 23.91 -43.48 -16.30
CA VAL A 24 23.16 -44.66 -16.77
C VAL A 24 24.08 -45.86 -16.93
N ALA A 25 25.24 -45.70 -17.56
CA ALA A 25 26.21 -46.77 -17.73
C ALA A 25 26.73 -47.30 -16.38
N TYR A 26 26.96 -46.42 -15.41
CA TYR A 26 27.37 -46.79 -14.05
C TYR A 26 26.26 -47.52 -13.30
N GLY A 27 25.00 -47.08 -13.43
CA GLY A 27 23.84 -47.77 -12.86
C GLY A 27 23.65 -49.18 -13.43
N ILE A 28 23.79 -49.35 -14.75
CA ILE A 28 23.75 -50.66 -15.41
C ILE A 28 24.91 -51.54 -14.93
N TRP A 29 26.11 -50.99 -14.81
CA TRP A 29 27.28 -51.73 -14.30
C TRP A 29 27.06 -52.26 -12.88
N LEU A 30 26.48 -51.46 -11.98
CA LEU A 30 26.13 -51.88 -10.62
C LEU A 30 25.10 -53.01 -10.58
N VAL A 31 24.08 -52.96 -11.45
CA VAL A 31 23.05 -54.01 -11.58
C VAL A 31 23.65 -55.32 -12.08
N VAL A 32 24.50 -55.26 -13.11
CA VAL A 32 25.14 -56.46 -13.70
C VAL A 32 26.08 -57.15 -12.70
N HIS A 33 26.69 -56.41 -11.77
CA HIS A 33 27.64 -56.94 -10.79
C HIS A 33 27.02 -57.26 -9.42
N GLY A 34 25.69 -57.32 -9.33
CA GLY A 34 24.98 -57.80 -8.13
C GLY A 34 25.18 -56.94 -6.89
N ARG A 35 25.57 -55.66 -7.05
CA ARG A 35 25.75 -54.74 -5.93
C ARG A 35 24.54 -53.80 -5.82
N PHE A 36 23.68 -54.12 -4.84
CA PHE A 36 22.53 -53.36 -4.33
C PHE A 36 21.21 -53.34 -5.17
N PRO A 37 20.04 -53.57 -4.53
CA PRO A 37 18.72 -53.50 -5.17
C PRO A 37 18.16 -52.06 -5.34
N MET A 38 18.89 -51.01 -4.97
CA MET A 38 18.44 -49.60 -5.07
C MET A 38 18.60 -48.94 -6.45
N ALA A 39 19.27 -49.58 -7.41
CA ALA A 39 19.56 -48.96 -8.70
C ALA A 39 18.31 -48.62 -9.53
N ALA A 40 17.24 -49.41 -9.40
CA ALA A 40 15.96 -49.14 -10.07
C ALA A 40 15.29 -47.84 -9.57
N VAL A 41 15.47 -47.50 -8.28
CA VAL A 41 14.92 -46.27 -7.68
C VAL A 41 15.65 -45.03 -8.18
N LEU A 42 16.97 -45.10 -8.32
CA LEU A 42 17.78 -43.99 -8.85
C LEU A 42 17.48 -43.69 -10.33
N ILE A 43 17.23 -44.72 -11.13
CA ILE A 43 16.84 -44.56 -12.54
C ILE A 43 15.44 -43.94 -12.64
N ALA A 44 14.49 -44.37 -11.80
CA ALA A 44 13.13 -43.80 -11.75
C ALA A 44 13.12 -42.34 -11.29
N VAL A 45 13.90 -41.99 -10.26
CA VAL A 45 14.05 -40.61 -9.76
C VAL A 45 14.73 -39.72 -10.80
N GLY A 46 15.75 -40.25 -11.51
CA GLY A 46 16.39 -39.53 -12.61
C GLY A 46 15.44 -39.23 -13.79
N ALA A 47 14.57 -40.18 -14.14
CA ALA A 47 13.56 -39.99 -15.18
C ALA A 47 12.46 -38.98 -14.76
N LEU A 48 12.03 -39.02 -13.50
CA LEU A 48 11.07 -38.07 -12.93
C LEU A 48 11.62 -36.64 -12.88
N CYS A 49 12.89 -36.45 -12.51
CA CYS A 49 13.53 -35.13 -12.53
C CYS A 49 13.61 -34.53 -13.95
N VAL A 50 13.85 -35.33 -14.99
CA VAL A 50 13.89 -34.84 -16.38
C VAL A 50 12.49 -34.47 -16.90
N LEU A 51 11.46 -35.25 -16.54
CA LEU A 51 10.08 -34.94 -16.90
C LEU A 51 9.55 -33.68 -16.20
N TYR A 52 10.08 -33.29 -15.03
CA TYR A 52 9.69 -32.06 -14.33
C TYR A 52 10.53 -30.84 -14.68
N VAL A 53 11.82 -31.00 -14.99
CA VAL A 53 12.73 -29.86 -15.26
C VAL A 53 12.62 -29.33 -16.69
N VAL A 54 12.27 -30.18 -17.67
CA VAL A 54 12.15 -29.78 -19.09
C VAL A 54 10.91 -28.89 -19.37
N PRO A 55 9.73 -29.15 -18.79
CA PRO A 55 8.59 -28.22 -18.89
C PRO A 55 8.85 -26.91 -18.13
N PHE A 56 9.58 -26.96 -17.01
CA PHE A 56 9.89 -25.79 -16.18
C PHE A 56 10.88 -24.81 -16.85
N GLN A 57 11.68 -25.27 -17.83
CA GLN A 57 12.50 -24.38 -18.67
C GLN A 57 11.77 -23.80 -19.87
N GLN A 58 10.67 -24.40 -20.34
CA GLN A 58 9.86 -23.84 -21.43
C GLN A 58 9.00 -22.65 -20.98
N SER A 59 8.68 -22.50 -19.69
CA SER A 59 7.99 -21.31 -19.16
C SER A 59 8.88 -20.06 -19.01
N ARG A 60 10.20 -20.17 -19.24
CA ARG A 60 11.12 -19.01 -19.30
C ARG A 60 11.06 -18.23 -20.62
N SER A 61 10.17 -18.60 -21.56
CA SER A 61 9.93 -17.86 -22.82
C SER A 61 9.38 -16.43 -22.59
N SER A 62 8.77 -16.16 -21.43
CA SER A 62 8.24 -14.84 -21.03
C SER A 62 9.30 -13.74 -20.86
N ARG A 63 10.56 -14.08 -20.55
CA ARG A 63 11.65 -13.07 -20.44
C ARG A 63 12.17 -12.58 -21.79
N LEU A 64 11.87 -13.26 -22.91
CA LEU A 64 12.28 -12.84 -24.25
C LEU A 64 11.23 -11.96 -24.94
N GLU A 65 9.94 -12.11 -24.58
CA GLU A 65 8.87 -11.23 -25.09
C GLU A 65 8.92 -9.83 -24.47
N MET A 66 9.30 -9.71 -23.19
CA MET A 66 9.50 -8.39 -22.56
C MET A 66 10.67 -7.60 -23.15
N ARG A 67 11.69 -8.27 -23.72
CA ARG A 67 12.81 -7.64 -24.43
C ARG A 67 12.42 -7.16 -25.84
N SER A 68 11.50 -7.86 -26.51
CA SER A 68 10.87 -7.43 -27.78
C SER A 68 9.95 -6.22 -27.56
N TRP A 69 9.23 -6.20 -26.43
CA TRP A 69 8.33 -5.12 -26.02
C TRP A 69 9.08 -3.78 -25.78
N GLN A 70 10.22 -3.79 -25.07
CA GLN A 70 10.94 -2.56 -24.69
C GLN A 70 11.85 -1.94 -25.77
N ALA A 71 12.21 -2.70 -26.81
CA ALA A 71 12.98 -2.20 -27.95
C ALA A 71 12.13 -1.39 -28.95
N LYS A 72 10.79 -1.52 -28.89
CA LYS A 72 9.85 -0.94 -29.85
C LYS A 72 9.31 0.44 -29.45
N LEU A 73 9.36 0.82 -28.17
CA LEU A 73 9.04 2.18 -27.67
C LEU A 73 10.03 3.28 -28.10
N ARG A 74 10.90 3.01 -29.08
CA ARG A 74 12.14 3.77 -29.37
C ARG A 74 12.07 4.68 -30.59
N LYS A 75 10.89 5.09 -31.07
CA LYS A 75 10.80 5.99 -32.23
C LYS A 75 10.06 7.28 -31.88
N ASN A 76 10.86 8.29 -31.58
CA ASN A 76 10.46 9.69 -31.47
C ASN A 76 10.49 10.32 -32.88
N PRO A 77 9.45 11.03 -33.36
CA PRO A 77 9.55 11.85 -34.56
C PRO A 77 9.85 13.30 -34.16
N ARG A 78 11.11 13.72 -34.27
CA ARG A 78 11.45 15.14 -34.41
C ARG A 78 12.56 15.29 -35.45
N SER A 79 12.15 15.56 -36.68
CA SER A 79 12.74 16.55 -37.59
C SER A 79 12.11 16.34 -38.95
N GLU A 80 11.20 17.25 -39.32
CA GLU A 80 11.03 17.71 -40.71
C GLU A 80 10.05 18.89 -40.68
N SER A 81 10.62 20.07 -40.51
CA SER A 81 10.07 21.33 -40.98
C SER A 81 10.39 21.44 -42.46
N ALA A 82 9.39 21.32 -43.33
CA ALA A 82 9.46 21.78 -44.72
C ALA A 82 8.05 22.06 -45.27
N GLU A 83 7.85 23.34 -45.59
CA GLU A 83 7.10 23.90 -46.72
C GLU A 83 5.63 23.52 -46.92
N ALA A 84 4.79 24.54 -46.69
CA ALA A 84 3.44 24.62 -47.19
C ALA A 84 3.45 24.83 -48.71
N GLU A 85 2.82 23.92 -49.45
CA GLU A 85 2.30 24.16 -50.79
C GLU A 85 0.80 23.84 -50.82
N ALA A 86 0.05 24.81 -51.31
CA ALA A 86 -1.40 24.81 -51.41
C ALA A 86 -1.81 24.41 -52.83
N ILE A 87 -2.72 23.44 -53.02
CA ILE A 87 -3.68 23.36 -54.16
C ILE A 87 -4.88 22.45 -53.76
N PRO A 88 -6.02 22.38 -54.49
CA PRO A 88 -7.29 22.99 -54.09
C PRO A 88 -8.47 21.98 -53.96
N ASP A 89 -9.63 22.54 -53.61
CA ASP A 89 -11.01 22.02 -53.81
C ASP A 89 -11.18 21.09 -55.03
N GLU A 90 -11.85 19.94 -54.86
CA GLU A 90 -13.06 19.59 -55.63
C GLU A 90 -13.80 18.33 -55.14
N GLN A 91 -15.10 18.52 -54.88
CA GLN A 91 -16.25 17.75 -55.35
C GLN A 91 -16.52 16.28 -54.93
N THR A 92 -17.65 16.17 -54.22
CA THR A 92 -18.81 15.27 -54.44
C THR A 92 -18.63 13.76 -54.36
N ARG A 93 -19.34 13.14 -53.40
CA ARG A 93 -20.05 11.85 -53.59
C ARG A 93 -21.35 11.78 -52.77
N PRO A 94 -22.33 10.96 -53.21
CA PRO A 94 -23.76 11.20 -52.99
C PRO A 94 -24.35 10.50 -51.75
N GLN A 95 -25.44 11.08 -51.25
CA GLN A 95 -26.43 10.43 -50.36
C GLN A 95 -27.11 9.25 -51.05
N PRO A 96 -27.53 8.23 -50.27
CA PRO A 96 -28.72 7.48 -50.59
C PRO A 96 -29.84 7.74 -49.56
N ASP A 97 -31.00 8.08 -50.12
CA ASP A 97 -32.31 8.02 -49.48
C ASP A 97 -32.66 6.59 -49.05
N GLY A 98 -33.39 6.45 -47.94
CA GLY A 98 -33.95 5.17 -47.51
C GLY A 98 -34.86 5.31 -46.30
N ALA A 99 -36.16 5.28 -46.56
CA ALA A 99 -37.26 5.61 -45.65
C ALA A 99 -37.47 4.63 -44.48
N VAL A 100 -38.03 5.20 -43.41
CA VAL A 100 -38.60 4.57 -42.21
C VAL A 100 -40.04 4.07 -42.49
N PRO A 101 -40.52 3.04 -41.77
CA PRO A 101 -41.84 3.17 -41.15
C PRO A 101 -41.80 2.89 -39.62
N PRO A 102 -42.74 3.48 -38.85
CA PRO A 102 -42.67 3.53 -37.40
C PRO A 102 -43.35 2.32 -36.77
N ASP A 103 -42.84 1.87 -35.62
CA ASP A 103 -43.69 1.19 -34.65
C ASP A 103 -43.34 1.60 -33.22
N THR A 104 -44.42 1.74 -32.47
CA THR A 104 -44.60 2.39 -31.18
C THR A 104 -44.09 1.56 -30.00
N ALA A 105 -43.32 2.18 -29.10
CA ALA A 105 -43.27 1.76 -27.70
C ALA A 105 -42.90 2.93 -26.77
N THR A 106 -43.75 3.08 -25.76
CA THR A 106 -43.79 4.02 -24.63
C THR A 106 -42.46 4.29 -23.92
N ALA A 107 -42.11 5.57 -23.78
CA ALA A 107 -41.05 6.07 -22.91
C ALA A 107 -41.63 6.95 -21.78
N THR A 108 -41.26 6.64 -20.54
CA THR A 108 -41.45 7.45 -19.34
C THR A 108 -40.38 8.56 -19.24
N PRO A 109 -40.63 9.65 -18.48
CA PRO A 109 -39.93 10.92 -18.68
C PRO A 109 -38.56 10.95 -18.00
N ARG A 110 -37.56 11.46 -18.74
CA ARG A 110 -36.28 11.93 -18.24
C ARG A 110 -36.38 13.42 -17.93
N ASP A 111 -36.02 13.80 -16.70
CA ASP A 111 -35.85 15.18 -16.27
C ASP A 111 -34.67 15.84 -16.99
N LYS A 112 -34.95 16.99 -17.62
CA LYS A 112 -33.97 17.89 -18.23
C LYS A 112 -33.47 18.87 -17.18
N TRP A 113 -32.16 18.89 -16.97
CA TRP A 113 -31.47 19.99 -16.32
C TRP A 113 -31.42 21.19 -17.28
N LEU A 114 -31.79 22.36 -16.76
CA LEU A 114 -31.82 23.66 -17.45
C LEU A 114 -30.42 24.31 -17.34
N GLU A 115 -29.84 24.68 -18.47
CA GLU A 115 -28.67 25.57 -18.56
C GLU A 115 -29.13 27.04 -18.40
N PRO A 116 -28.45 27.88 -17.59
CA PRO A 116 -28.66 29.32 -17.61
C PRO A 116 -27.76 30.01 -18.65
N SER A 117 -28.38 30.94 -19.38
CA SER A 117 -27.80 31.86 -20.36
C SER A 117 -26.72 32.76 -19.75
N ALA A 118 -25.60 32.90 -20.46
CA ALA A 118 -24.50 33.80 -20.14
C ALA A 118 -24.76 35.17 -20.79
N ASP A 119 -25.21 36.15 -20.00
CA ASP A 119 -25.13 37.58 -20.27
C ASP A 119 -25.38 38.30 -18.95
N ASP A 120 -24.32 38.62 -18.20
CA ASP A 120 -24.21 39.74 -17.25
C ASP A 120 -23.00 39.54 -16.32
N LEU A 121 -21.84 40.10 -16.68
CA LEU A 121 -20.79 40.43 -15.70
C LEU A 121 -20.12 41.78 -16.05
N PRO A 122 -19.95 42.70 -15.08
CA PRO A 122 -19.39 44.01 -15.30
C PRO A 122 -17.85 44.01 -15.26
N THR A 123 -17.26 44.84 -16.12
CA THR A 123 -15.83 45.16 -16.18
C THR A 123 -15.37 45.90 -14.92
N ARG A 124 -14.21 45.50 -14.37
CA ARG A 124 -13.56 46.17 -13.24
C ARG A 124 -12.22 46.77 -13.67
N ASP A 125 -12.07 48.04 -13.32
CA ASP A 125 -11.00 48.95 -13.71
C ASP A 125 -9.63 48.64 -13.11
N HIS A 126 -8.61 49.11 -13.83
CA HIS A 126 -7.18 49.04 -13.55
C HIS A 126 -6.74 49.94 -12.38
N GLU A 127 -5.87 49.43 -11.50
CA GLU A 127 -5.00 50.23 -10.62
C GLU A 127 -3.53 50.17 -11.10
N PRO A 128 -2.76 51.27 -10.98
CA PRO A 128 -1.38 51.36 -11.49
C PRO A 128 -0.31 50.89 -10.48
N PRO A 129 0.92 50.57 -10.94
CA PRO A 129 1.96 49.97 -10.12
C PRO A 129 2.79 51.00 -9.32
N ILE A 130 3.26 50.56 -8.15
CA ILE A 130 4.19 51.27 -7.25
C ILE A 130 5.65 50.96 -7.67
N PRO A 131 6.57 51.94 -7.69
CA PRO A 131 7.95 51.70 -8.12
C PRO A 131 8.82 51.12 -6.99
N PHE A 132 9.59 50.07 -7.30
CA PHE A 132 10.65 49.52 -6.46
C PHE A 132 11.97 50.28 -6.68
N THR A 133 12.58 50.74 -5.59
CA THR A 133 13.95 51.28 -5.56
C THR A 133 14.98 50.18 -5.31
N SER A 134 15.99 50.09 -6.16
CA SER A 134 17.14 49.20 -6.02
C SER A 134 18.05 49.65 -4.88
N ASN A 135 18.35 48.76 -3.93
CA ASN A 135 19.50 48.91 -3.05
C ASN A 135 20.49 47.76 -3.26
N SER A 136 21.73 48.19 -3.43
CA SER A 136 22.98 47.48 -3.70
C SER A 136 23.35 46.45 -2.63
N ILE A 137 23.80 45.29 -3.10
CA ILE A 137 24.42 44.19 -2.33
C ILE A 137 25.90 44.54 -2.07
N PRO A 138 26.43 44.42 -0.84
CA PRO A 138 27.86 44.50 -0.60
C PRO A 138 28.55 43.14 -0.84
N GLU A 139 29.69 43.18 -1.52
CA GLU A 139 30.62 42.06 -1.70
C GLU A 139 31.06 41.52 -0.33
N LEU A 140 30.88 40.21 -0.12
CA LEU A 140 31.39 39.48 1.05
C LEU A 140 32.72 38.82 0.70
N ARG A 141 33.69 39.03 1.58
CA ARG A 141 35.03 38.43 1.56
C ARG A 141 34.92 36.97 1.97
N GLU A 142 35.58 36.10 1.20
CA GLU A 142 35.89 34.73 1.55
C GLU A 142 36.96 34.75 2.65
N ASP A 143 36.63 34.30 3.87
CA ASP A 143 37.54 33.76 4.90
C ASP A 143 36.83 33.78 6.28
N GLU A 144 35.78 32.96 6.49
CA GLU A 144 35.30 32.64 7.85
C GLU A 144 34.90 31.15 7.96
N ASP A 145 35.36 30.51 9.04
CA ASP A 145 35.21 29.08 9.37
C ASP A 145 33.73 28.64 9.45
N GLU A 146 33.39 27.57 8.72
CA GLU A 146 32.02 27.05 8.56
C GLU A 146 31.37 26.59 9.89
N ASP A 147 32.14 26.33 10.94
CA ASP A 147 31.65 25.86 12.24
C ASP A 147 31.08 26.98 13.14
N GLU A 148 31.46 28.25 12.94
CA GLU A 148 30.94 29.36 13.76
C GLU A 148 29.62 29.94 13.22
N VAL A 149 29.38 29.78 11.90
CA VAL A 149 28.15 30.22 11.23
C VAL A 149 26.95 29.35 11.64
N TYR A 150 27.17 28.06 11.94
CA TYR A 150 26.10 27.15 12.35
C TYR A 150 25.55 27.46 13.77
N LEU A 151 26.38 28.03 14.66
CA LEU A 151 25.95 28.39 16.02
C LEU A 151 25.29 29.78 16.11
N ARG A 152 25.53 30.69 15.16
CA ARG A 152 24.85 32.00 15.14
C ARG A 152 23.49 31.98 14.46
N ALA A 153 23.24 31.06 13.52
CA ALA A 153 21.95 30.95 12.82
C ALA A 153 20.79 30.48 13.72
N THR A 154 21.05 29.91 14.90
CA THR A 154 20.01 29.43 15.85
C THR A 154 19.60 30.48 16.90
N GLY A 155 20.21 31.67 16.91
CA GLY A 155 20.01 32.68 17.96
C GLY A 155 18.85 33.67 17.78
N HIS A 156 18.19 33.73 16.63
CA HIS A 156 17.21 34.79 16.32
C HIS A 156 15.92 34.33 15.64
N LEU A 157 15.40 33.16 16.02
CA LEU A 157 13.98 32.87 15.84
C LEU A 157 13.23 33.33 17.08
N ALA A 158 12.51 34.45 16.96
CA ALA A 158 11.50 34.85 17.93
C ALA A 158 10.48 33.72 18.05
N ALA A 159 10.61 32.94 19.12
CA ALA A 159 9.72 31.85 19.44
C ALA A 159 8.28 32.37 19.51
N VAL A 160 7.43 31.90 18.60
CA VAL A 160 5.99 31.85 18.87
C VAL A 160 5.84 30.93 20.06
N ASN A 161 5.74 31.52 21.24
CA ASN A 161 5.65 30.83 22.51
C ASN A 161 4.23 30.24 22.64
N VAL A 162 3.95 29.19 21.87
CA VAL A 162 2.85 28.28 22.18
C VAL A 162 3.30 27.54 23.44
N GLN A 163 2.87 28.03 24.61
CA GLN A 163 2.98 27.29 25.86
C GLN A 163 2.09 26.05 25.75
N TRP A 164 2.64 24.98 25.20
CA TRP A 164 2.11 23.64 25.42
C TRP A 164 2.19 23.37 26.93
N PRO A 165 1.13 22.83 27.57
CA PRO A 165 1.16 22.56 29.00
C PRO A 165 2.36 21.69 29.36
N MET A 166 3.13 22.15 30.34
CA MET A 166 4.40 21.57 30.77
C MET A 166 4.25 20.12 31.24
N ASP A 167 4.98 19.23 30.56
CA ASP A 167 5.62 17.98 30.99
C ASP A 167 4.77 16.94 31.73
N ALA A 168 3.86 16.27 31.01
CA ALA A 168 3.56 14.89 31.38
C ALA A 168 4.87 14.07 31.34
N PRO A 169 5.12 13.17 32.32
CA PRO A 169 6.36 12.41 32.34
C PRO A 169 6.48 11.62 31.03
N THR A 170 7.56 11.90 30.29
CA THR A 170 7.90 11.16 29.07
C THR A 170 8.05 9.69 29.45
N ARG A 171 7.25 8.83 28.82
CA ARG A 171 7.37 7.38 28.95
C ARG A 171 8.40 6.86 27.95
N TYR A 172 8.79 5.61 28.12
CA TYR A 172 9.73 4.93 27.26
C TYR A 172 9.31 3.47 27.14
N ILE A 173 9.44 2.91 25.94
CA ILE A 173 9.40 1.46 25.77
C ILE A 173 10.74 0.93 26.26
N ASN A 174 10.70 0.24 27.39
CA ASN A 174 11.85 -0.40 27.99
C ASN A 174 11.83 -1.87 27.62
N THR A 175 12.93 -2.35 27.06
CA THR A 175 13.12 -3.77 26.79
C THR A 175 14.51 -4.21 27.21
N PHE A 176 14.64 -5.31 27.94
CA PHE A 176 15.96 -5.91 28.21
C PHE A 176 15.84 -7.40 28.51
N VAL A 177 16.96 -8.12 28.46
CA VAL A 177 16.99 -9.56 28.76
C VAL A 177 17.43 -9.75 30.20
N ALA A 178 16.77 -10.64 30.94
CA ALA A 178 17.09 -11.01 32.32
C ALA A 178 17.04 -12.53 32.49
N HIS A 179 17.60 -13.04 33.59
CA HIS A 179 17.33 -14.42 34.00
C HIS A 179 15.85 -14.59 34.44
N PRO A 180 15.30 -15.81 34.36
CA PRO A 180 13.90 -16.05 34.71
C PRO A 180 13.56 -15.59 36.13
N GLY A 181 12.55 -14.73 36.26
CA GLY A 181 12.10 -14.17 37.54
C GLY A 181 12.94 -13.01 38.08
N GLU A 182 14.07 -12.67 37.46
CA GLU A 182 14.91 -11.55 37.84
C GLU A 182 14.50 -10.26 37.10
N GLU A 183 14.97 -9.11 37.58
CA GLU A 183 14.78 -7.80 36.94
C GLU A 183 16.12 -7.10 36.67
N GLU A 184 17.22 -7.84 36.78
CA GLU A 184 18.56 -7.38 36.44
C GLU A 184 18.90 -7.78 35.01
N ALA A 185 19.38 -6.81 34.22
CA ALA A 185 19.70 -7.07 32.84
C ALA A 185 21.00 -7.87 32.71
N VAL A 186 20.98 -8.88 31.85
CA VAL A 186 22.18 -9.64 31.49
C VAL A 186 22.91 -8.95 30.35
N THR A 187 24.23 -8.92 30.45
CA THR A 187 25.10 -8.28 29.43
C THR A 187 25.60 -9.27 28.38
N ALA A 188 25.51 -10.57 28.67
CA ALA A 188 25.85 -11.66 27.77
C ALA A 188 24.87 -12.82 27.96
N LEU A 189 24.61 -13.56 26.88
CA LEU A 189 23.73 -14.72 26.89
C LEU A 189 24.53 -16.01 26.74
N ASP A 190 24.36 -16.93 27.67
CA ASP A 190 24.93 -18.27 27.64
C ASP A 190 24.15 -19.16 26.67
N LEU A 191 24.78 -20.27 26.25
CA LEU A 191 24.15 -21.27 25.37
C LEU A 191 23.18 -22.16 26.14
N SER A 192 22.10 -22.59 25.48
CA SER A 192 21.07 -23.47 26.06
C SER A 192 20.44 -22.98 27.37
N THR A 193 20.48 -21.67 27.61
CA THR A 193 20.02 -21.06 28.85
C THR A 193 18.65 -20.40 28.62
N ASP A 194 17.78 -20.55 29.62
CA ASP A 194 16.49 -19.87 29.65
C ASP A 194 16.67 -18.45 30.18
N TYR A 195 16.08 -17.50 29.50
CA TYR A 195 16.04 -16.07 29.80
C TYR A 195 14.61 -15.55 29.64
N GLU A 196 14.38 -14.32 30.06
CA GLU A 196 13.16 -13.57 29.78
C GLU A 196 13.51 -12.25 29.08
N LEU A 197 12.82 -11.95 27.99
CA LEU A 197 12.76 -10.61 27.43
C LEU A 197 11.70 -9.83 28.20
N LEU A 198 12.15 -8.85 28.98
CA LEU A 198 11.30 -7.97 29.76
C LEU A 198 10.82 -6.81 28.90
N LEU A 199 9.55 -6.42 29.04
CA LEU A 199 8.96 -5.24 28.41
C LEU A 199 8.18 -4.41 29.44
N ASN A 200 8.36 -3.10 29.41
CA ASN A 200 7.57 -2.13 30.18
C ASN A 200 7.44 -0.82 29.39
N ILE A 201 6.33 -0.10 29.56
CA ILE A 201 6.15 1.27 29.07
C ILE A 201 6.07 2.19 30.28
N GLY A 202 7.13 2.93 30.57
CA GLY A 202 7.28 3.64 31.85
C GLY A 202 8.43 4.63 31.83
N ARG A 203 9.06 4.89 32.98
CA ARG A 203 10.27 5.73 33.03
C ARG A 203 11.40 5.04 32.27
N LEU A 204 12.33 5.79 31.67
CA LEU A 204 13.47 5.19 30.96
C LEU A 204 14.28 4.33 31.93
N HIS A 205 14.37 3.03 31.63
CA HIS A 205 15.19 2.10 32.37
C HIS A 205 16.62 2.13 31.83
N THR A 206 17.62 2.20 32.73
CA THR A 206 19.04 2.31 32.34
C THR A 206 19.54 1.11 31.56
N ALA A 207 18.91 -0.06 31.75
CA ALA A 207 19.25 -1.27 31.03
C ALA A 207 18.46 -1.48 29.72
N SER A 208 17.61 -0.52 29.32
CA SER A 208 16.85 -0.66 28.07
C SER A 208 17.78 -0.85 26.88
N LEU A 209 17.50 -1.87 26.06
CA LEU A 209 18.16 -2.17 24.79
C LEU A 209 17.77 -1.18 23.69
N LEU A 210 16.80 -0.31 23.96
CA LEU A 210 16.44 0.84 23.12
C LEU A 210 17.15 2.09 23.63
N SER A 211 17.80 2.82 22.73
CA SER A 211 18.30 4.16 23.06
C SER A 211 17.15 5.07 23.47
N ALA A 212 17.42 6.08 24.32
CA ALA A 212 16.39 7.03 24.76
C ALA A 212 15.60 7.64 23.59
N ALA A 213 16.27 7.92 22.46
CA ALA A 213 15.63 8.47 21.26
C ALA A 213 14.63 7.51 20.61
N HIS A 214 14.94 6.21 20.55
CA HIS A 214 14.06 5.19 19.96
C HIS A 214 13.01 4.68 20.96
N ALA A 215 13.38 4.64 22.25
CA ALA A 215 12.50 4.25 23.34
C ALA A 215 11.42 5.31 23.63
N ARG A 216 11.69 6.60 23.34
CA ARG A 216 10.85 7.73 23.75
C ARG A 216 9.39 7.55 23.35
N TRP A 217 8.53 7.83 24.31
CA TRP A 217 7.09 7.76 24.23
C TRP A 217 6.47 8.98 24.93
N PRO A 218 5.99 9.99 24.18
CA PRO A 218 5.34 11.14 24.79
C PRO A 218 4.12 10.71 25.60
N GLY A 219 4.07 11.06 26.88
CA GLY A 219 2.98 10.67 27.78
C GLY A 219 1.75 11.58 27.66
N GLU A 220 1.93 12.81 27.15
CA GLU A 220 0.92 13.87 27.09
C GLU A 220 -0.30 13.57 26.21
N LEU A 221 -0.29 12.47 25.46
CA LEU A 221 -1.32 12.24 24.46
C LEU A 221 -2.29 11.12 24.85
N LEU A 222 -2.07 10.28 25.89
CA LEU A 222 -2.97 9.15 26.23
C LEU A 222 -4.44 9.57 26.24
N PRO A 223 -5.34 8.84 25.55
CA PRO A 223 -6.77 9.06 25.73
C PRO A 223 -7.08 8.95 27.23
N GLY A 224 -8.12 9.65 27.68
CA GLY A 224 -8.55 9.50 29.06
C GLY A 224 -8.84 8.02 29.37
N GLY A 225 -8.14 7.45 30.35
CA GLY A 225 -8.32 6.07 30.78
C GLY A 225 -7.08 5.19 30.64
N GLY A 226 -7.18 3.96 31.12
CA GLY A 226 -6.16 2.93 30.91
C GLY A 226 -6.47 2.10 29.68
N HIS A 227 -5.44 1.55 29.03
CA HIS A 227 -5.56 0.75 27.83
C HIS A 227 -4.98 -0.64 28.04
N TRP A 228 -5.70 -1.65 27.58
CA TRP A 228 -5.14 -2.98 27.42
C TRP A 228 -4.33 -3.05 26.11
N LEU A 229 -3.09 -3.47 26.24
CA LEU A 229 -2.15 -3.74 25.16
C LEU A 229 -1.81 -5.23 25.16
N ARG A 230 -1.20 -5.69 24.08
CA ARG A 230 -0.66 -7.05 23.99
C ARG A 230 0.75 -7.03 23.43
N ALA A 231 1.67 -7.68 24.12
CA ALA A 231 3.00 -7.95 23.60
C ALA A 231 3.01 -9.33 22.95
N ALA A 232 3.58 -9.45 21.74
CA ALA A 232 3.76 -10.73 21.07
C ALA A 232 5.24 -10.89 20.68
N LEU A 233 5.88 -11.94 21.19
CA LEU A 233 7.25 -12.29 20.83
C LEU A 233 7.26 -13.49 19.89
N LEU A 234 7.80 -13.25 18.70
CA LEU A 234 8.03 -14.26 17.68
C LEU A 234 9.52 -14.53 17.59
N LEU A 235 9.94 -15.78 17.72
CA LEU A 235 11.35 -16.16 17.63
C LEU A 235 11.56 -17.14 16.46
N GLU A 236 12.72 -17.04 15.83
CA GLU A 236 13.18 -18.02 14.84
C GLU A 236 13.18 -19.43 15.47
N GLY A 237 12.71 -20.43 14.71
CA GLY A 237 12.61 -21.81 15.18
C GLY A 237 11.41 -22.12 16.09
N ARG A 238 10.64 -21.12 16.55
CA ARG A 238 9.34 -21.35 17.22
C ARG A 238 8.19 -21.26 16.23
N GLN A 239 7.20 -22.14 16.40
CA GLN A 239 5.95 -22.15 15.62
C GLN A 239 4.90 -21.19 16.19
N GLU A 240 4.87 -21.01 17.51
CA GLU A 240 3.89 -20.15 18.18
C GLU A 240 4.56 -18.89 18.74
N ALA A 241 3.84 -17.77 18.67
CA ALA A 241 4.22 -16.53 19.34
C ALA A 241 3.89 -16.62 20.83
N VAL A 242 4.76 -16.06 21.69
CA VAL A 242 4.41 -15.85 23.10
C VAL A 242 3.67 -14.54 23.20
N THR A 243 2.41 -14.58 23.64
CA THR A 243 1.58 -13.39 23.80
C THR A 243 1.29 -13.11 25.27
N VAL A 244 1.42 -11.84 25.68
CA VAL A 244 1.16 -11.41 27.06
C VAL A 244 0.34 -10.13 27.03
N PRO A 245 -0.93 -10.14 27.50
CA PRO A 245 -1.70 -8.92 27.68
C PRO A 245 -1.14 -8.13 28.87
N PHE A 246 -1.19 -6.81 28.76
CA PHE A 246 -0.73 -5.93 29.81
C PHE A 246 -1.47 -4.58 29.75
N HIS A 247 -1.53 -3.88 30.86
CA HIS A 247 -2.31 -2.66 30.98
C HIS A 247 -1.41 -1.43 31.07
N LEU A 248 -1.70 -0.44 30.24
CA LEU A 248 -1.08 0.89 30.25
C LEU A 248 -2.05 1.90 30.88
N PRO A 249 -1.86 2.30 32.15
CA PRO A 249 -2.74 3.28 32.79
C PRO A 249 -2.58 4.68 32.20
N ALA A 250 -3.61 5.51 32.37
CA ALA A 250 -3.62 6.94 31.98
C ALA A 250 -2.40 7.70 32.51
N THR A 251 -1.96 7.36 33.73
CA THR A 251 -0.76 7.89 34.38
C THR A 251 0.06 6.74 34.97
N GLY A 252 1.39 6.83 34.90
CA GLY A 252 2.30 5.83 35.47
C GLY A 252 2.82 4.82 34.44
N GLU A 253 3.36 3.71 34.93
CA GLU A 253 3.98 2.67 34.11
C GLU A 253 2.98 1.58 33.76
N SER A 254 3.21 0.91 32.64
CA SER A 254 2.45 -0.28 32.31
C SER A 254 2.68 -1.40 33.32
N PHE A 255 1.71 -2.29 33.48
CA PHE A 255 1.84 -3.46 34.34
C PHE A 255 1.08 -4.66 33.78
N VAL A 256 1.50 -5.86 34.17
CA VAL A 256 0.78 -7.13 33.98
C VAL A 256 -0.01 -7.42 35.25
N CYS A 257 -1.19 -8.01 35.12
CA CYS A 257 -1.96 -8.51 36.25
C CYS A 257 -2.79 -9.71 35.82
N ASP A 258 -3.47 -10.34 36.76
CA ASP A 258 -4.30 -11.54 36.51
C ASP A 258 -5.76 -11.19 36.17
N CYS A 259 -6.07 -9.90 35.95
CA CYS A 259 -7.39 -9.50 35.47
C CYS A 259 -7.57 -9.92 34.00
N GLU A 260 -8.81 -10.24 33.63
CA GLU A 260 -9.16 -10.55 32.25
C GLU A 260 -8.93 -9.33 31.34
N ALA A 261 -8.16 -9.52 30.28
CA ALA A 261 -7.81 -8.45 29.34
C ALA A 261 -9.07 -7.87 28.69
N GLY A 262 -9.16 -6.54 28.65
CA GLY A 262 -10.33 -5.83 28.14
C GLY A 262 -11.40 -5.51 29.19
N LEU A 263 -11.35 -6.12 30.38
CA LEU A 263 -12.24 -5.78 31.49
C LEU A 263 -11.60 -4.75 32.43
N PRO A 264 -12.41 -3.98 33.19
CA PRO A 264 -11.91 -3.15 34.27
C PRO A 264 -11.18 -3.97 35.34
N HIS A 265 -10.13 -3.40 35.93
CA HIS A 265 -9.40 -4.04 37.03
C HIS A 265 -10.30 -4.25 38.25
N THR A 266 -10.15 -5.40 38.89
CA THR A 266 -10.85 -5.70 40.15
C THR A 266 -10.10 -5.13 41.35
N ALA A 267 -10.75 -5.08 42.51
CA ALA A 267 -10.10 -4.64 43.75
C ALA A 267 -8.94 -5.54 44.22
N VAL A 268 -8.84 -6.78 43.68
CA VAL A 268 -7.79 -7.77 44.02
C VAL A 268 -6.67 -7.78 42.96
N CYS A 269 -6.62 -6.78 42.07
CA CYS A 269 -5.58 -6.68 41.05
C CYS A 269 -4.19 -6.61 41.69
N ALA A 270 -3.32 -7.56 41.34
CA ALA A 270 -1.92 -7.63 41.76
C ALA A 270 -1.00 -7.23 40.59
N PRO A 271 -0.67 -5.93 40.44
CA PRO A 271 0.13 -5.45 39.32
C PRO A 271 1.59 -5.90 39.46
N ARG A 272 2.17 -6.32 38.34
CA ARG A 272 3.59 -6.65 38.15
C ARG A 272 4.17 -5.74 37.08
N THR A 273 5.32 -5.14 37.33
CA THR A 273 5.87 -4.08 36.46
C THR A 273 6.20 -4.55 35.04
N TRP A 274 6.71 -5.78 34.91
CA TRP A 274 7.26 -6.28 33.66
C TRP A 274 6.38 -7.32 32.98
N VAL A 275 6.17 -7.12 31.69
CA VAL A 275 5.83 -8.21 30.77
C VAL A 275 7.05 -9.11 30.66
N ARG A 276 6.88 -10.40 30.92
CA ARG A 276 7.93 -11.42 30.87
C ARG A 276 7.68 -12.35 29.69
N LEU A 277 8.58 -12.34 28.70
CA LEU A 277 8.46 -13.17 27.49
C LEU A 277 9.61 -14.20 27.50
N PRO A 278 9.33 -15.51 27.63
CA PRO A 278 10.37 -16.52 27.75
C PRO A 278 11.16 -16.69 26.46
N VAL A 279 12.48 -16.76 26.61
CA VAL A 279 13.47 -16.91 25.55
C VAL A 279 14.41 -18.05 25.93
N ARG A 280 14.71 -18.95 24.98
CA ARG A 280 15.76 -19.96 25.17
C ARG A 280 16.82 -19.79 24.11
N THR A 281 18.07 -19.64 24.53
CA THR A 281 19.20 -19.47 23.60
C THR A 281 19.56 -20.79 22.90
N PRO A 282 20.16 -20.74 21.71
CA PRO A 282 20.59 -21.93 20.99
C PRO A 282 21.67 -22.72 21.74
N ASP A 283 21.85 -23.99 21.35
CA ASP A 283 22.90 -24.89 21.87
C ASP A 283 24.29 -24.62 21.30
N ARG A 284 24.37 -23.75 20.28
CA ARG A 284 25.61 -23.35 19.61
C ARG A 284 25.70 -21.83 19.54
N PRO A 285 26.93 -21.28 19.51
CA PRO A 285 27.12 -19.85 19.29
C PRO A 285 26.36 -19.35 18.05
N GLY A 286 25.61 -18.28 18.23
CA GLY A 286 24.75 -17.75 17.18
C GLY A 286 23.92 -16.56 17.67
N VAL A 287 23.09 -16.01 16.78
CA VAL A 287 22.15 -14.94 17.11
C VAL A 287 20.76 -15.53 17.02
N LEU A 288 20.07 -15.59 18.15
CA LEU A 288 18.63 -15.86 18.16
C LEU A 288 17.92 -14.61 17.66
N ARG A 289 17.14 -14.73 16.60
CA ARG A 289 16.40 -13.60 16.04
C ARG A 289 14.91 -13.78 16.23
N GLY A 290 14.20 -12.68 16.08
CA GLY A 290 12.76 -12.65 16.17
C GLY A 290 12.20 -11.25 16.03
N GLU A 291 10.94 -11.08 16.40
CA GLU A 291 10.25 -9.81 16.44
C GLU A 291 9.40 -9.69 17.70
N LEU A 292 9.42 -8.51 18.30
CA LEU A 292 8.55 -8.12 19.39
C LEU A 292 7.55 -7.10 18.87
N LEU A 293 6.28 -7.47 18.90
CA LEU A 293 5.16 -6.63 18.46
C LEU A 293 4.38 -6.16 19.69
N VAL A 294 3.98 -4.89 19.67
CA VAL A 294 3.05 -4.32 20.67
C VAL A 294 1.76 -3.93 19.96
N TYR A 295 0.68 -4.56 20.36
CA TYR A 295 -0.64 -4.36 19.80
C TYR A 295 -1.54 -3.51 20.72
N TYR A 296 -2.37 -2.70 20.09
CA TYR A 296 -3.55 -2.08 20.69
C TYR A 296 -4.77 -2.58 19.92
N GLU A 297 -5.66 -3.32 20.61
CA GLU A 297 -6.68 -4.13 19.94
C GLU A 297 -6.02 -5.03 18.86
N ALA A 298 -6.47 -4.93 17.60
CA ALA A 298 -5.85 -5.61 16.48
C ALA A 298 -4.63 -4.86 15.90
N ALA A 299 -4.47 -3.56 16.16
CA ALA A 299 -3.47 -2.70 15.51
C ALA A 299 -2.05 -3.00 16.00
N ALA A 300 -1.12 -3.30 15.10
CA ALA A 300 0.30 -3.41 15.40
C ALA A 300 0.92 -2.01 15.51
N VAL A 301 1.08 -1.53 16.74
CA VAL A 301 1.46 -0.14 17.01
C VAL A 301 2.97 0.06 16.97
N VAL A 302 3.71 -0.92 17.48
CA VAL A 302 5.18 -0.95 17.47
C VAL A 302 5.63 -2.34 17.07
N ALA A 303 6.63 -2.38 16.20
CA ALA A 303 7.37 -3.58 15.86
C ALA A 303 8.86 -3.34 16.10
N MET A 304 9.49 -4.26 16.83
CA MET A 304 10.92 -4.27 17.11
C MET A 304 11.52 -5.57 16.59
N ARG A 305 12.69 -5.49 15.95
CA ARG A 305 13.46 -6.67 15.58
C ARG A 305 14.25 -7.11 16.81
N VAL A 306 14.23 -8.39 17.13
CA VAL A 306 14.93 -8.98 18.27
C VAL A 306 16.18 -9.67 17.75
N GLU A 307 17.35 -9.29 18.25
CA GLU A 307 18.63 -9.95 17.93
C GLU A 307 19.41 -10.21 19.22
N LEU A 308 19.48 -11.47 19.61
CA LEU A 308 20.01 -11.95 20.89
C LEU A 308 21.22 -12.86 20.63
N PRO A 309 22.45 -12.30 20.59
CA PRO A 309 23.66 -13.11 20.43
C PRO A 309 23.91 -13.94 21.68
N ALA A 310 24.08 -15.26 21.49
CA ALA A 310 24.38 -16.23 22.54
C ALA A 310 25.72 -16.91 22.28
N GLY A 311 26.50 -17.12 23.36
CA GLY A 311 27.82 -17.74 23.30
C GLY A 311 28.84 -17.00 22.43
N THR A 312 28.63 -15.71 22.15
CA THR A 312 29.52 -14.88 21.32
C THR A 312 30.12 -13.77 22.20
N PRO A 313 31.39 -13.88 22.63
CA PRO A 313 32.00 -12.91 23.52
C PRO A 313 31.95 -11.48 22.97
N GLY A 314 31.46 -10.53 23.78
CA GLY A 314 31.38 -9.11 23.43
C GLY A 314 30.23 -8.71 22.51
N ALA A 315 29.44 -9.66 22.01
CA ALA A 315 28.20 -9.34 21.30
C ALA A 315 27.09 -9.05 22.31
N VAL A 316 26.38 -7.95 22.12
CA VAL A 316 25.32 -7.48 23.03
C VAL A 316 23.94 -7.65 22.39
N PRO A 317 22.89 -7.97 23.17
CA PRO A 317 21.51 -7.92 22.69
C PRO A 317 21.13 -6.56 22.10
N HIS A 318 20.33 -6.54 21.04
CA HIS A 318 19.81 -5.31 20.45
C HIS A 318 18.41 -5.48 19.87
N LEU A 319 17.56 -4.45 20.08
CA LEU A 319 16.17 -4.46 19.63
C LEU A 319 15.79 -3.21 18.79
N PRO A 320 16.28 -3.04 17.55
CA PRO A 320 15.92 -1.86 16.77
C PRO A 320 14.41 -1.81 16.47
N VAL A 321 13.81 -0.62 16.63
CA VAL A 321 12.43 -0.37 16.21
C VAL A 321 12.39 -0.38 14.68
N VAL A 322 11.61 -1.30 14.11
CA VAL A 322 11.43 -1.42 12.65
C VAL A 322 10.18 -0.70 12.17
N ASN A 323 9.14 -0.61 13.00
CA ASN A 323 7.95 0.19 12.69
C ASN A 323 7.32 0.76 13.97
N LYS A 324 6.75 1.96 13.86
CA LYS A 324 6.06 2.69 14.93
C LYS A 324 4.99 3.57 14.32
N LEU A 325 3.72 3.27 14.57
CA LEU A 325 2.57 4.03 14.04
C LEU A 325 2.23 5.28 14.83
N THR A 326 2.68 5.31 16.08
CA THR A 326 2.50 6.45 16.98
C THR A 326 3.74 6.65 17.82
N ARG A 327 4.13 7.90 18.01
CA ARG A 327 5.18 8.27 18.94
C ARG A 327 4.76 8.02 20.38
N SER A 328 3.48 8.26 20.73
CA SER A 328 2.99 8.53 22.09
C SER A 328 1.92 7.59 22.61
N PHE A 329 1.37 6.70 21.77
CA PHE A 329 0.15 5.89 22.06
C PHE A 329 -1.00 6.73 22.58
N GLY A 330 -0.88 8.03 22.41
CA GLY A 330 -1.80 8.93 22.96
C GLY A 330 -3.03 9.09 22.14
N ASP A 331 -2.80 9.00 20.85
CA ASP A 331 -3.85 8.92 19.89
C ASP A 331 -4.10 7.45 19.51
N LEU A 332 -4.02 6.51 20.47
CA LEU A 332 -4.39 5.12 20.18
C LEU A 332 -5.84 5.01 19.71
N GLY A 333 -6.70 5.95 20.10
CA GLY A 333 -8.07 6.03 19.63
C GLY A 333 -8.19 6.03 18.10
N LYS A 334 -7.25 6.68 17.37
CA LYS A 334 -7.24 6.60 15.90
C LYS A 334 -6.90 5.21 15.37
N LEU A 335 -6.15 4.44 16.16
CA LEU A 335 -5.77 3.06 15.89
C LEU A 335 -6.83 2.04 16.35
N ALA A 336 -7.90 2.47 17.02
CA ALA A 336 -8.99 1.58 17.39
C ALA A 336 -9.70 1.02 16.15
N ARG A 337 -10.61 0.05 16.36
CA ARG A 337 -11.58 -0.41 15.36
C ARG A 337 -11.00 -1.20 14.17
N ARG A 338 -9.68 -1.45 14.14
CA ARG A 338 -9.06 -2.43 13.24
C ARG A 338 -9.61 -3.82 13.56
N THR A 339 -9.90 -4.58 12.51
CA THR A 339 -10.39 -5.95 12.62
C THR A 339 -9.21 -6.91 12.67
N ALA A 340 -8.21 -6.67 11.82
CA ALA A 340 -6.98 -7.45 11.80
C ALA A 340 -5.78 -6.58 11.44
N SER A 341 -4.59 -7.04 11.82
CA SER A 341 -3.31 -6.55 11.29
C SER A 341 -2.52 -7.70 10.70
N VAL A 342 -1.98 -7.48 9.52
CA VAL A 342 -1.04 -8.36 8.81
C VAL A 342 0.33 -7.71 8.86
N VAL A 343 1.27 -8.34 9.55
CA VAL A 343 2.63 -7.82 9.72
C VAL A 343 3.59 -8.66 8.88
N THR A 344 4.18 -8.08 7.84
CA THR A 344 5.26 -8.72 7.05
C THR A 344 6.62 -8.37 7.64
N LEU A 345 7.46 -9.37 7.84
CA LEU A 345 8.70 -9.27 8.60
C LEU A 345 9.94 -9.44 7.71
N GLU A 346 10.94 -8.56 7.90
CA GLU A 346 12.15 -8.46 7.05
C GLU A 346 12.93 -9.76 6.84
N ARG A 347 13.16 -10.55 7.89
CA ARG A 347 14.15 -11.65 7.82
C ARG A 347 13.59 -13.04 8.03
N GLY A 348 12.39 -13.14 8.58
CA GLY A 348 11.75 -14.42 8.82
C GLY A 348 11.06 -14.99 7.59
N GLU A 349 10.98 -14.22 6.49
CA GLU A 349 10.00 -14.50 5.45
C GLU A 349 8.57 -14.51 6.05
N ARG A 350 8.34 -13.99 7.27
CA ARG A 350 7.11 -14.27 8.03
C ARG A 350 6.00 -13.25 7.79
N VAL A 351 4.77 -13.73 7.76
CA VAL A 351 3.56 -12.94 7.98
C VAL A 351 2.92 -13.35 9.29
N VAL A 352 2.65 -12.35 10.13
CA VAL A 352 1.92 -12.52 11.38
C VAL A 352 0.56 -11.87 11.23
N VAL A 353 -0.49 -12.60 11.59
CA VAL A 353 -1.85 -12.08 11.61
C VAL A 353 -2.32 -11.96 13.05
N ASN A 354 -2.74 -10.75 13.43
CA ASN A 354 -3.48 -10.49 14.65
C ASN A 354 -4.93 -10.11 14.29
N GLY A 355 -5.93 -10.75 14.91
CA GLY A 355 -7.35 -10.42 14.74
C GLY A 355 -8.08 -10.16 16.07
N THR A 356 -9.23 -9.49 16.01
CA THR A 356 -10.15 -9.38 17.15
C THR A 356 -10.74 -10.75 17.49
N GLY A 357 -10.15 -11.46 18.46
CA GLY A 357 -10.71 -12.73 18.98
C GLY A 357 -9.92 -14.00 18.70
N PHE A 358 -8.70 -13.94 18.15
CA PHE A 358 -7.80 -15.10 18.09
C PHE A 358 -6.34 -14.72 18.31
N LEU A 359 -5.51 -15.73 18.64
CA LEU A 359 -4.09 -15.58 19.02
C LEU A 359 -3.17 -15.46 17.80
N ASP A 360 -2.08 -14.70 17.97
CA ASP A 360 -1.08 -14.42 16.94
C ASP A 360 -0.56 -15.72 16.32
N SER A 361 -0.81 -15.88 15.02
CA SER A 361 -0.38 -17.06 14.27
C SER A 361 0.65 -16.63 13.22
N PRO A 362 1.93 -16.98 13.41
CA PRO A 362 2.95 -16.69 12.42
C PRO A 362 3.01 -17.76 11.32
N PHE A 363 3.25 -17.29 10.10
CA PHE A 363 3.49 -18.11 8.91
C PHE A 363 4.78 -17.65 8.25
N ALA A 364 5.50 -18.53 7.56
CA ALA A 364 6.69 -18.18 6.78
C ALA A 364 6.40 -18.23 5.29
N ILE A 365 6.94 -17.31 4.49
CA ILE A 365 6.61 -17.04 3.10
C ILE A 365 7.92 -16.92 2.33
N GLY A 366 8.19 -17.85 1.42
CA GLY A 366 9.28 -17.69 0.47
C GLY A 366 9.24 -16.32 -0.20
N ALA A 367 10.24 -15.46 0.00
CA ALA A 367 10.29 -14.09 -0.54
C ALA A 367 10.09 -14.11 -2.06
N ASN A 368 10.75 -15.07 -2.73
CA ASN A 368 10.61 -15.33 -4.17
C ASN A 368 9.18 -15.74 -4.60
N ALA A 369 8.47 -16.49 -3.75
CA ALA A 369 7.11 -16.94 -4.05
C ALA A 369 6.11 -15.78 -3.95
N ALA A 370 6.25 -14.93 -2.94
CA ALA A 370 5.48 -13.70 -2.80
C ALA A 370 5.73 -12.76 -3.99
N ASP A 371 7.00 -12.61 -4.40
CA ASP A 371 7.39 -11.76 -5.52
C ASP A 371 6.77 -12.22 -6.85
N THR A 372 6.85 -13.52 -7.10
CA THR A 372 6.28 -14.14 -8.30
C THR A 372 4.76 -13.97 -8.33
N SER A 373 4.10 -14.24 -7.20
CA SER A 373 2.63 -14.10 -7.09
C SER A 373 2.19 -12.65 -7.28
N ALA A 374 2.86 -11.70 -6.63
CA ALA A 374 2.58 -10.28 -6.80
C ALA A 374 2.83 -9.80 -8.25
N ALA A 375 3.87 -10.32 -8.91
CA ALA A 375 4.13 -10.03 -10.32
C ALA A 375 3.06 -10.62 -11.25
N ASN A 376 2.56 -11.83 -10.97
CA ASN A 376 1.49 -12.45 -11.74
C ASN A 376 0.18 -11.68 -11.62
N VAL A 377 -0.21 -11.28 -10.41
CA VAL A 377 -1.41 -10.46 -10.19
C VAL A 377 -1.31 -9.11 -10.91
N ARG A 378 -0.15 -8.43 -10.84
CA ARG A 378 0.09 -7.19 -11.60
C ARG A 378 -0.02 -7.41 -13.11
N THR A 379 0.52 -8.53 -13.60
CA THR A 379 0.41 -8.91 -15.02
C THR A 379 -1.04 -9.18 -15.41
N ALA A 380 -1.81 -9.87 -14.57
CA ALA A 380 -3.23 -10.11 -14.81
C ALA A 380 -4.03 -8.80 -14.86
N LEU A 381 -3.79 -7.86 -13.94
CA LEU A 381 -4.40 -6.52 -14.00
C LEU A 381 -4.01 -5.77 -15.27
N PHE A 382 -2.72 -5.79 -15.63
CA PHE A 382 -2.24 -5.16 -16.85
C PHE A 382 -2.93 -5.73 -18.10
N ASP A 383 -3.04 -7.05 -18.20
CA ASP A 383 -3.69 -7.74 -19.32
C ASP A 383 -5.22 -7.58 -19.33
N SER A 384 -5.83 -7.39 -18.15
CA SER A 384 -7.22 -6.95 -18.07
C SER A 384 -7.36 -5.56 -18.69
N HIS A 385 -6.40 -4.65 -18.48
CA HIS A 385 -6.46 -3.29 -19.00
C HIS A 385 -6.11 -3.17 -20.49
N PHE A 386 -5.03 -3.80 -20.92
CA PHE A 386 -4.47 -3.62 -22.26
C PHE A 386 -4.49 -4.91 -23.06
N SER A 387 -4.71 -4.78 -24.37
CA SER A 387 -4.42 -5.82 -25.35
C SER A 387 -3.28 -5.37 -26.25
N ALA A 388 -2.36 -6.30 -26.54
CA ALA A 388 -1.38 -6.10 -27.58
C ALA A 388 -2.08 -6.16 -28.94
N PHE A 389 -1.73 -5.23 -29.83
CA PHE A 389 -2.12 -5.32 -31.24
C PHE A 389 -0.87 -5.27 -32.12
N GLU A 390 -0.89 -6.01 -33.23
CA GLU A 390 0.07 -5.86 -34.33
C GLU A 390 -0.68 -5.35 -35.55
N GLU A 391 -0.41 -4.10 -35.94
CA GLU A 391 -0.94 -3.54 -37.17
C GLU A 391 0.20 -3.44 -38.20
N THR A 392 -0.01 -4.04 -39.37
CA THR A 392 0.93 -3.89 -40.48
C THR A 392 0.56 -2.60 -41.19
N GLY A 393 1.36 -1.54 -40.99
CA GLY A 393 1.05 -0.23 -41.59
C GLY A 393 0.93 -0.35 -43.10
N ALA A 394 -0.26 -0.06 -43.63
CA ALA A 394 -0.63 -0.27 -45.04
C ALA A 394 0.34 0.38 -46.04
N TRP A 395 1.03 1.45 -45.62
CA TRP A 395 1.95 2.20 -46.47
C TRP A 395 3.44 1.94 -46.21
N SER A 396 3.83 1.57 -44.98
CA SER A 396 5.24 1.41 -44.63
C SER A 396 5.71 -0.05 -44.66
N GLY A 397 4.79 -1.01 -44.74
CA GLY A 397 5.07 -2.43 -44.54
C GLY A 397 5.66 -2.76 -43.16
N ARG A 398 5.79 -1.76 -42.27
CA ARG A 398 6.43 -1.87 -40.97
C ARG A 398 5.35 -2.27 -39.96
N ARG A 399 5.56 -3.39 -39.27
CA ARG A 399 4.69 -3.81 -38.16
C ARG A 399 4.81 -2.79 -37.03
N GLN A 400 3.72 -2.12 -36.73
CA GLN A 400 3.56 -1.32 -35.53
C GLN A 400 2.87 -2.21 -34.50
N SER A 401 3.55 -2.51 -33.41
CA SER A 401 2.92 -3.12 -32.25
C SER A 401 2.67 -2.06 -31.21
N GLY A 402 1.46 -2.01 -30.67
CA GLY A 402 1.07 -1.10 -29.61
C GLY A 402 0.23 -1.77 -28.55
N LEU A 403 -0.13 -0.98 -27.55
CA LEU A 403 -1.10 -1.35 -26.53
C LEU A 403 -2.39 -0.60 -26.85
N ARG A 404 -3.51 -1.31 -26.85
CA ARG A 404 -4.85 -0.72 -26.96
C ARG A 404 -5.56 -0.98 -25.64
N SER A 405 -6.21 0.05 -25.09
CA SER A 405 -7.08 -0.18 -23.93
C SER A 405 -8.22 -1.11 -24.33
N ARG A 406 -8.54 -2.06 -23.44
CA ARG A 406 -9.68 -2.95 -23.55
C ARG A 406 -10.98 -2.29 -23.06
N TYR A 407 -10.91 -1.05 -22.60
CA TYR A 407 -12.09 -0.29 -22.19
C TYR A 407 -12.65 0.55 -23.34
N ASP A 408 -13.95 0.82 -23.30
CA ASP A 408 -14.59 1.80 -24.17
C ASP A 408 -14.32 3.25 -23.72
N GLU A 409 -14.91 4.22 -24.42
CA GLU A 409 -14.78 5.66 -24.11
C GLU A 409 -15.34 6.06 -22.74
N ARG A 410 -16.16 5.21 -22.11
CA ARG A 410 -16.70 5.39 -20.76
C ARG A 410 -15.90 4.61 -19.71
N PHE A 411 -14.76 4.06 -20.13
CA PHE A 411 -13.91 3.20 -19.33
C PHE A 411 -14.61 1.93 -18.83
N ALA A 412 -15.57 1.43 -19.61
CA ALA A 412 -16.40 0.28 -19.30
C ALA A 412 -16.03 -0.96 -20.13
N LYS A 413 -16.52 -2.12 -19.67
CA LYS A 413 -16.45 -3.41 -20.36
C LYS A 413 -17.81 -4.07 -20.40
N SER A 414 -17.98 -4.96 -21.39
CA SER A 414 -19.10 -5.89 -21.40
C SER A 414 -19.07 -6.82 -20.18
N HIS A 415 -20.22 -7.37 -19.79
CA HIS A 415 -20.31 -8.28 -18.65
C HIS A 415 -19.40 -9.50 -18.81
N ALA A 416 -19.34 -10.09 -20.01
CA ALA A 416 -18.51 -11.26 -20.30
C ALA A 416 -17.00 -10.96 -20.16
N GLU A 417 -16.53 -9.80 -20.62
CA GLU A 417 -15.13 -9.41 -20.47
C GLU A 417 -14.76 -9.13 -19.00
N TYR A 418 -15.67 -8.47 -18.29
CA TYR A 418 -15.55 -8.22 -16.86
C TYR A 418 -15.49 -9.52 -16.04
N GLU A 419 -16.39 -10.47 -16.30
CA GLU A 419 -16.40 -11.77 -15.62
C GLU A 419 -15.10 -12.53 -15.89
N ARG A 420 -14.64 -12.56 -17.15
CA ARG A 420 -13.36 -13.18 -17.51
C ARG A 420 -12.18 -12.56 -16.78
N ASP A 421 -12.15 -11.24 -16.70
CA ASP A 421 -11.09 -10.52 -15.98
C ASP A 421 -11.14 -10.84 -14.47
N LEU A 422 -12.33 -10.92 -13.86
CA LEU A 422 -12.49 -11.34 -12.47
C LEU A 422 -12.04 -12.79 -12.23
N ARG A 423 -12.43 -13.74 -13.09
CA ARG A 423 -12.01 -15.16 -13.00
C ARG A 423 -10.49 -15.27 -12.95
N ARG A 424 -9.81 -14.60 -13.89
CA ARG A 424 -8.34 -14.58 -13.94
C ARG A 424 -7.75 -13.98 -12.67
N LEU A 425 -8.23 -12.81 -12.25
CA LEU A 425 -7.72 -12.14 -11.05
C LEU A 425 -7.99 -12.94 -9.77
N ALA A 426 -9.11 -13.65 -9.70
CA ALA A 426 -9.45 -14.47 -8.53
C ALA A 426 -8.48 -15.64 -8.38
N VAL A 427 -8.08 -16.28 -9.49
CA VAL A 427 -7.04 -17.34 -9.46
C VAL A 427 -5.71 -16.77 -8.95
N GLU A 428 -5.19 -15.72 -9.59
CA GLU A 428 -3.90 -15.15 -9.21
C GLU A 428 -3.93 -14.57 -7.77
N GLY A 429 -5.05 -13.97 -7.38
CA GLY A 429 -5.27 -13.45 -6.04
C GLY A 429 -5.39 -14.55 -4.97
N SER A 430 -5.96 -15.72 -5.33
CA SER A 430 -6.09 -16.88 -4.46
C SER A 430 -4.75 -17.57 -4.28
N GLU A 431 -3.96 -17.71 -5.36
CA GLU A 431 -2.58 -18.17 -5.28
C GLU A 431 -1.73 -17.25 -4.41
N LEU A 432 -1.90 -15.93 -4.54
CA LEU A 432 -1.28 -14.95 -3.65
C LEU A 432 -1.73 -15.16 -2.19
N TYR A 433 -3.04 -15.30 -1.93
CA TYR A 433 -3.56 -15.54 -0.57
C TYR A 433 -2.96 -16.81 0.04
N LEU A 434 -3.00 -17.93 -0.66
CA LEU A 434 -2.46 -19.20 -0.20
C LEU A 434 -0.94 -19.14 0.00
N GLY A 435 -0.22 -18.44 -0.89
CA GLY A 435 1.20 -18.21 -0.74
C GLY A 435 1.56 -17.37 0.49
N LEU A 436 0.70 -16.44 0.89
CA LEU A 436 0.90 -15.60 2.07
C LEU A 436 0.51 -16.30 3.38
N PHE A 437 -0.60 -17.06 3.39
CA PHE A 437 -1.23 -17.52 4.63
C PHE A 437 -1.23 -19.05 4.81
N CYS A 438 -0.93 -19.83 3.77
CA CYS A 438 -0.91 -21.30 3.83
C CYS A 438 0.43 -21.89 3.34
N PRO A 439 1.57 -21.50 3.94
CA PRO A 439 2.85 -22.01 3.48
C PRO A 439 3.05 -23.50 3.82
N PRO A 440 3.79 -24.25 2.99
CA PRO A 440 4.03 -25.67 3.22
C PRO A 440 4.66 -25.95 4.58
N GLY A 441 4.07 -26.87 5.35
CA GLY A 441 4.62 -27.36 6.62
C GLY A 441 4.29 -26.52 7.86
N MET A 442 3.43 -25.50 7.73
CA MET A 442 2.93 -24.72 8.86
C MET A 442 1.47 -25.08 9.17
N ASP A 443 1.00 -24.71 10.37
CA ASP A 443 -0.43 -24.70 10.67
C ASP A 443 -1.15 -23.83 9.63
N SER A 444 -2.27 -24.30 9.09
CA SER A 444 -3.07 -23.57 8.11
C SER A 444 -4.33 -22.97 8.73
N THR A 445 -4.51 -23.10 10.05
CA THR A 445 -5.71 -22.64 10.77
C THR A 445 -6.05 -21.20 10.44
N SER A 446 -5.10 -20.25 10.47
CA SER A 446 -5.43 -18.85 10.13
C SER A 446 -5.77 -18.62 8.67
N ALA A 447 -5.25 -19.41 7.73
CA ALA A 447 -5.65 -19.32 6.33
C ALA A 447 -7.15 -19.60 6.15
N TYR A 448 -7.74 -20.42 7.03
CA TYR A 448 -9.17 -20.74 7.02
C TYR A 448 -9.98 -19.82 7.95
N THR A 449 -9.44 -19.41 9.11
CA THR A 449 -10.20 -18.62 10.08
C THR A 449 -10.16 -17.11 9.83
N LEU A 450 -9.13 -16.58 9.17
CA LEU A 450 -9.03 -15.13 8.89
C LEU A 450 -10.20 -14.64 8.01
N PRO A 451 -10.54 -15.27 6.87
CA PRO A 451 -11.64 -14.81 6.04
C PRO A 451 -12.98 -14.85 6.79
N ASP A 452 -13.19 -15.90 7.61
CA ASP A 452 -14.38 -16.03 8.45
C ASP A 452 -14.46 -14.95 9.52
N LEU A 453 -13.33 -14.61 10.17
CA LEU A 453 -13.25 -13.48 11.09
C LEU A 453 -13.65 -12.18 10.39
N LEU A 454 -13.05 -11.88 9.23
CA LEU A 454 -13.29 -10.64 8.52
C LEU A 454 -14.77 -10.49 8.15
N ARG A 455 -15.41 -11.55 7.65
CA ARG A 455 -16.83 -11.57 7.31
C ARG A 455 -17.73 -11.51 8.54
N HIS A 456 -17.37 -12.20 9.62
CA HIS A 456 -18.09 -12.14 10.89
C HIS A 456 -18.11 -10.73 11.49
N GLU A 457 -16.94 -10.09 11.56
CA GLU A 457 -16.79 -8.72 12.07
C GLU A 457 -17.51 -7.71 11.17
N ALA A 458 -17.48 -7.92 9.85
CA ALA A 458 -18.23 -7.12 8.91
C ALA A 458 -19.75 -7.19 9.15
N ARG A 459 -20.28 -8.39 9.44
CA ARG A 459 -21.69 -8.62 9.78
C ARG A 459 -22.06 -7.95 11.10
N ILE A 460 -21.33 -8.23 12.18
CA ILE A 460 -21.66 -7.72 13.51
C ILE A 460 -21.59 -6.19 13.58
N ARG A 461 -20.58 -5.60 12.94
CA ARG A 461 -20.38 -4.14 12.98
C ARG A 461 -21.14 -3.40 11.89
N ALA A 462 -21.82 -4.12 10.98
CA ALA A 462 -22.51 -3.58 9.82
C ALA A 462 -21.65 -2.59 9.00
N ARG A 463 -20.34 -2.86 8.91
CA ARG A 463 -19.36 -2.04 8.17
C ARG A 463 -18.22 -2.90 7.65
N PRO A 464 -17.55 -2.53 6.54
CA PRO A 464 -16.43 -3.31 6.04
C PRO A 464 -15.34 -3.44 7.12
N PRO A 465 -14.67 -4.60 7.23
CA PRO A 465 -13.61 -4.80 8.19
C PRO A 465 -12.40 -3.96 7.79
N LEU A 466 -11.68 -3.44 8.78
CA LEU A 466 -10.48 -2.65 8.55
C LEU A 466 -9.25 -3.54 8.79
N VAL A 467 -8.45 -3.74 7.74
CA VAL A 467 -7.24 -4.55 7.77
C VAL A 467 -6.03 -3.64 7.68
N GLN A 468 -5.20 -3.65 8.72
CA GLN A 468 -3.93 -2.94 8.74
C GLN A 468 -2.83 -3.83 8.17
N ILE A 469 -2.03 -3.28 7.27
CA ILE A 469 -0.86 -3.93 6.72
C ILE A 469 0.37 -3.21 7.25
N VAL A 470 1.16 -3.90 8.06
CA VAL A 470 2.43 -3.39 8.57
C VAL A 470 3.55 -4.05 7.78
N ASP A 471 4.06 -3.33 6.78
CA ASP A 471 5.20 -3.80 6.02
C ASP A 471 6.51 -3.26 6.59
N THR A 472 7.25 -4.13 7.28
CA THR A 472 8.55 -3.75 7.85
C THR A 472 9.68 -3.89 6.84
N ARG A 473 9.42 -4.44 5.63
CA ARG A 473 10.44 -4.67 4.60
C ARG A 473 10.90 -3.37 3.95
N THR A 474 12.08 -2.91 4.37
CA THR A 474 12.70 -1.70 3.82
C THR A 474 13.32 -1.92 2.44
N ASP A 475 13.45 -3.17 2.00
CA ASP A 475 14.17 -3.59 0.80
C ASP A 475 13.36 -4.51 -0.14
N GLU A 476 12.25 -5.12 0.32
CA GLU A 476 11.64 -6.23 -0.42
C GLU A 476 10.10 -6.19 -0.51
N HIS A 477 9.62 -6.06 -1.76
CA HIS A 477 8.28 -6.40 -2.27
C HIS A 477 7.07 -5.66 -1.67
N ALA A 478 6.51 -4.68 -2.38
CA ALA A 478 5.14 -4.26 -2.08
C ALA A 478 4.17 -5.36 -2.57
N MET A 479 3.39 -5.95 -1.66
CA MET A 479 2.31 -6.85 -2.04
C MET A 479 1.11 -6.05 -2.54
N LEU A 480 0.40 -6.57 -3.53
CA LEU A 480 -0.84 -5.97 -4.02
C LEU A 480 -2.04 -6.41 -3.17
N TRP A 481 -2.11 -5.91 -1.93
CA TRP A 481 -3.11 -6.32 -0.94
C TRP A 481 -4.56 -6.14 -1.39
N SER A 482 -4.83 -5.19 -2.28
CA SER A 482 -6.16 -4.99 -2.87
C SER A 482 -6.62 -6.18 -3.72
N ALA A 483 -5.71 -6.93 -4.30
CA ALA A 483 -6.00 -8.04 -5.19
C ALA A 483 -5.86 -9.42 -4.53
N VAL A 484 -5.53 -9.47 -3.23
CA VAL A 484 -5.62 -10.70 -2.43
C VAL A 484 -7.06 -11.21 -2.47
N TYR A 485 -7.23 -12.48 -2.85
CA TYR A 485 -8.53 -13.12 -3.00
C TYR A 485 -8.68 -14.29 -2.02
N ASP A 486 -9.62 -14.19 -1.08
CA ASP A 486 -9.70 -15.08 0.09
C ASP A 486 -10.85 -16.11 0.05
N LEU A 487 -11.49 -16.27 -1.10
CA LEU A 487 -12.43 -17.36 -1.34
C LEU A 487 -11.72 -18.53 -2.03
N PRO A 488 -12.06 -19.78 -1.69
CA PRO A 488 -11.40 -20.94 -2.25
C PRO A 488 -11.73 -21.08 -3.74
N VAL A 489 -10.81 -20.63 -4.59
CA VAL A 489 -10.83 -20.86 -6.05
C VAL A 489 -9.54 -21.55 -6.47
N SER A 490 -9.69 -22.54 -7.33
CA SER A 490 -8.59 -23.34 -7.85
C SER A 490 -8.88 -23.80 -9.29
N GLY A 491 -7.85 -24.29 -9.97
CA GLY A 491 -7.99 -24.95 -11.26
C GLY A 491 -8.39 -24.02 -12.40
N ASP A 492 -9.20 -24.54 -13.31
CA ASP A 492 -9.63 -23.87 -14.54
C ASP A 492 -10.61 -22.72 -14.22
N PRO A 493 -10.26 -21.45 -14.53
CA PRO A 493 -11.12 -20.31 -14.26
C PRO A 493 -12.51 -20.40 -14.89
N ASP A 494 -12.66 -21.11 -16.03
CA ASP A 494 -13.95 -21.25 -16.73
C ASP A 494 -14.92 -22.19 -16.00
N ARG A 495 -14.45 -22.92 -14.97
CA ARG A 495 -15.26 -23.84 -14.16
C ARG A 495 -15.80 -23.24 -12.87
N HIS A 496 -15.45 -22.00 -12.53
CA HIS A 496 -15.93 -21.39 -11.29
C HIS A 496 -17.43 -21.06 -11.40
N ASP A 497 -18.18 -21.35 -10.35
CA ASP A 497 -19.56 -20.91 -10.23
C ASP A 497 -19.60 -19.39 -10.04
N VAL A 498 -20.55 -18.70 -10.66
CA VAL A 498 -20.64 -17.24 -10.60
C VAL A 498 -21.60 -16.82 -9.50
N CYS A 499 -21.10 -16.16 -8.46
CA CYS A 499 -21.95 -15.56 -7.43
C CYS A 499 -22.88 -14.50 -8.06
N PRO A 500 -24.18 -14.43 -7.68
CA PRO A 500 -25.08 -13.39 -8.17
C PRO A 500 -24.58 -11.95 -7.94
N SER A 501 -23.69 -11.73 -6.97
CA SER A 501 -22.99 -10.45 -6.75
C SER A 501 -22.19 -9.98 -7.97
N VAL A 502 -21.63 -10.88 -8.79
CA VAL A 502 -20.89 -10.52 -10.01
C VAL A 502 -21.79 -9.71 -10.95
N ARG A 503 -23.02 -10.18 -11.17
CA ARG A 503 -24.01 -9.49 -12.01
C ARG A 503 -24.58 -8.26 -11.31
N ARG A 504 -25.01 -8.39 -10.06
CA ARG A 504 -25.67 -7.31 -9.30
C ARG A 504 -24.81 -6.05 -9.13
N PHE A 505 -23.50 -6.21 -8.94
CA PHE A 505 -22.58 -5.09 -8.73
C PHE A 505 -21.67 -4.82 -9.94
N GLY A 506 -21.85 -5.57 -11.04
CA GLY A 506 -21.11 -5.41 -12.29
C GLY A 506 -21.79 -4.47 -13.29
N PRO A 507 -21.37 -4.49 -14.57
CA PRO A 507 -21.84 -3.56 -15.62
C PRO A 507 -23.32 -3.69 -16.00
N GLU A 508 -23.94 -4.85 -15.74
CA GLU A 508 -25.38 -5.09 -15.97
C GLU A 508 -26.21 -4.95 -14.69
N GLY A 509 -25.57 -4.59 -13.58
CA GLY A 509 -26.21 -4.49 -12.27
C GLY A 509 -27.12 -3.28 -12.16
N ASP A 510 -28.20 -3.41 -11.39
CA ASP A 510 -29.16 -2.35 -11.07
C ASP A 510 -28.92 -1.76 -9.66
N HIS A 511 -27.82 -2.11 -9.00
CA HIS A 511 -27.56 -1.66 -7.63
C HIS A 511 -27.24 -0.15 -7.56
N THR A 512 -28.17 0.61 -6.98
CA THR A 512 -28.07 2.07 -6.78
C THR A 512 -27.76 2.48 -5.34
N GLY A 513 -27.70 1.53 -4.41
CA GLY A 513 -27.50 1.79 -2.98
C GLY A 513 -26.04 1.79 -2.51
N PRO A 514 -25.81 1.88 -1.19
CA PRO A 514 -24.51 1.60 -0.60
C PRO A 514 -24.18 0.12 -0.75
N VAL A 515 -22.93 -0.18 -1.08
CA VAL A 515 -22.46 -1.55 -1.18
C VAL A 515 -22.38 -2.15 0.22
N PRO A 516 -23.06 -3.28 0.48
CA PRO A 516 -23.05 -3.89 1.81
C PRO A 516 -21.64 -4.31 2.23
N PRO A 517 -21.39 -4.46 3.54
CA PRO A 517 -20.08 -4.85 4.05
C PRO A 517 -19.74 -6.32 3.78
N VAL A 518 -20.75 -7.15 3.53
CA VAL A 518 -20.62 -8.58 3.18
C VAL A 518 -21.42 -8.91 1.92
N CYS A 519 -21.07 -10.01 1.28
CA CYS A 519 -21.80 -10.51 0.11
C CYS A 519 -23.26 -10.84 0.50
N PRO A 520 -24.27 -10.30 -0.20
CA PRO A 520 -25.68 -10.66 0.06
C PRO A 520 -26.05 -12.11 -0.24
N TYR A 521 -25.14 -12.87 -0.84
CA TYR A 521 -25.32 -14.27 -1.26
C TYR A 521 -24.23 -15.17 -0.65
N GLU A 522 -23.63 -14.75 0.47
CA GLU A 522 -22.56 -15.50 1.14
C GLU A 522 -23.00 -16.90 1.55
N ASP A 523 -24.28 -17.07 1.93
CA ASP A 523 -24.90 -18.34 2.30
C ASP A 523 -25.01 -19.34 1.13
N THR A 524 -24.93 -18.86 -0.11
CA THR A 524 -24.91 -19.71 -1.31
C THR A 524 -23.49 -19.98 -1.81
N HIS A 525 -22.45 -19.56 -1.10
CA HIS A 525 -21.07 -19.80 -1.51
C HIS A 525 -20.72 -21.28 -1.36
N THR A 526 -20.20 -21.87 -2.44
CA THR A 526 -19.61 -23.21 -2.49
C THR A 526 -18.12 -23.10 -2.84
N ASP A 527 -17.42 -24.22 -2.86
CA ASP A 527 -16.05 -24.28 -3.39
C ASP A 527 -16.02 -23.79 -4.85
N ASN A 528 -14.94 -23.09 -5.22
CA ASN A 528 -14.72 -22.52 -6.55
C ASN A 528 -15.81 -21.51 -6.98
N ILE A 529 -16.33 -20.71 -6.05
CA ILE A 529 -17.21 -19.59 -6.40
C ILE A 529 -16.43 -18.31 -6.70
N LEU A 530 -16.76 -17.68 -7.83
CA LEU A 530 -16.31 -16.35 -8.19
C LEU A 530 -17.21 -15.30 -7.55
N CYS A 531 -16.67 -14.51 -6.62
CA CYS A 531 -17.41 -13.43 -5.97
C CYS A 531 -16.52 -12.19 -5.79
N PRO A 532 -16.97 -10.98 -6.14
CA PRO A 532 -16.16 -9.77 -5.97
C PRO A 532 -15.78 -9.48 -4.52
N TYR A 533 -16.57 -9.98 -3.56
CA TYR A 533 -16.28 -9.86 -2.12
C TYR A 533 -15.12 -10.75 -1.65
N GLY A 534 -14.59 -11.63 -2.50
CA GLY A 534 -13.34 -12.34 -2.21
C GLY A 534 -12.11 -11.44 -2.28
N PHE A 535 -12.15 -10.35 -3.07
CA PHE A 535 -11.04 -9.41 -3.15
C PHE A 535 -11.02 -8.47 -1.94
N TRP A 536 -9.91 -8.46 -1.21
CA TRP A 536 -9.70 -7.58 -0.07
C TRP A 536 -9.86 -6.09 -0.39
N GLY A 537 -9.48 -5.68 -1.60
CA GLY A 537 -9.66 -4.30 -2.06
C GLY A 537 -11.12 -3.85 -2.19
N LEU A 538 -12.05 -4.79 -2.32
CA LEU A 538 -13.49 -4.55 -2.44
C LEU A 538 -14.23 -4.85 -1.11
N SER A 539 -13.84 -5.91 -0.40
CA SER A 539 -14.50 -6.33 0.84
C SER A 539 -14.01 -5.58 2.07
N CYS A 540 -12.76 -5.11 2.11
CA CYS A 540 -12.12 -4.52 3.29
C CYS A 540 -11.78 -3.04 3.11
N LEU A 541 -11.58 -2.34 4.23
CA LEU A 541 -10.85 -1.07 4.29
C LEU A 541 -9.37 -1.39 4.54
N LEU A 542 -8.54 -1.18 3.52
CA LEU A 542 -7.11 -1.48 3.61
C LEU A 542 -6.35 -0.26 4.11
N GLU A 543 -5.56 -0.46 5.16
CA GLU A 543 -4.64 0.52 5.72
C GLU A 543 -3.20 0.07 5.47
N GLN A 544 -2.36 0.90 4.84
CA GLN A 544 -0.93 0.62 4.65
C GLN A 544 -0.12 1.82 5.17
N PRO A 545 0.01 1.98 6.49
CA PRO A 545 0.67 3.14 7.05
C PRO A 545 2.16 3.14 6.68
N PRO A 546 2.72 4.28 6.22
CA PRO A 546 4.13 4.36 5.94
C PRO A 546 4.93 4.35 7.25
N THR A 547 6.09 3.70 7.24
CA THR A 547 7.03 3.75 8.37
C THR A 547 7.70 5.12 8.40
N VAL A 548 7.23 5.98 9.29
CA VAL A 548 7.78 7.33 9.48
C VAL A 548 8.22 7.52 10.92
N GLY A 549 9.23 8.33 11.16
CA GLY A 549 9.71 8.63 12.52
C GLY A 549 8.75 9.50 13.33
N ARG A 550 7.47 9.60 12.97
CA ARG A 550 6.45 10.52 13.51
C ARG A 550 5.07 9.88 13.66
N ASP A 551 4.18 10.55 14.40
CA ASP A 551 2.77 10.17 14.40
C ASP A 551 2.20 10.35 13.00
N LEU A 552 1.39 9.39 12.57
CA LEU A 552 0.64 9.48 11.33
C LEU A 552 -0.62 10.32 11.52
N GLU A 553 -0.96 11.09 10.49
CA GLU A 553 -2.11 11.97 10.52
C GLU A 553 -3.41 11.21 10.25
N THR A 554 -4.47 11.61 10.94
CA THR A 554 -5.86 11.24 10.64
C THR A 554 -6.58 12.35 9.90
N VAL A 555 -6.02 13.55 9.91
CA VAL A 555 -6.55 14.73 9.24
C VAL A 555 -5.38 15.47 8.61
N VAL A 556 -5.49 15.79 7.32
CA VAL A 556 -4.47 16.56 6.59
C VAL A 556 -4.32 17.98 7.15
N HIS A 557 -5.46 18.64 7.39
CA HIS A 557 -5.54 19.97 7.96
C HIS A 557 -6.85 20.16 8.73
N ASP A 558 -6.78 20.76 9.91
CA ASP A 558 -7.91 21.02 10.81
C ASP A 558 -8.60 22.37 10.56
N GLY A 559 -8.11 23.16 9.60
CA GLY A 559 -8.69 24.43 9.19
C GLY A 559 -10.10 24.32 8.59
N THR A 560 -10.78 25.46 8.58
CA THR A 560 -12.13 25.62 7.99
C THR A 560 -12.08 26.21 6.58
N ASP A 561 -10.89 26.50 6.07
CA ASP A 561 -10.65 26.92 4.70
C ASP A 561 -10.96 25.79 3.70
N GLY A 562 -11.21 26.19 2.45
CA GLY A 562 -11.35 25.26 1.35
C GLY A 562 -10.14 24.34 1.21
N VAL A 563 -10.35 23.17 0.62
CA VAL A 563 -9.28 22.21 0.33
C VAL A 563 -8.39 22.77 -0.78
N ALA A 564 -7.11 23.00 -0.47
CA ALA A 564 -6.11 23.46 -1.42
C ALA A 564 -5.49 22.27 -2.16
N LEU A 565 -5.70 22.20 -3.48
CA LEU A 565 -5.21 21.16 -4.37
C LEU A 565 -4.18 21.76 -5.33
N LEU A 566 -2.92 21.35 -5.23
CA LEU A 566 -1.88 21.70 -6.21
C LEU A 566 -1.74 20.57 -7.23
N ALA A 567 -2.00 20.84 -8.50
CA ALA A 567 -1.90 19.88 -9.59
C ALA A 567 -0.66 20.13 -10.47
N ALA A 568 0.33 19.25 -10.38
CA ALA A 568 1.48 19.20 -11.27
C ALA A 568 1.17 18.27 -12.45
N VAL A 569 0.96 18.85 -13.65
CA VAL A 569 0.56 18.11 -14.86
C VAL A 569 1.72 18.03 -15.84
N GLY A 570 2.11 16.81 -16.20
CA GLY A 570 3.20 16.58 -17.15
C GLY A 570 2.84 16.98 -18.58
N SER A 571 3.73 17.72 -19.26
CA SER A 571 3.52 18.17 -20.64
C SER A 571 3.60 17.04 -21.68
N GLY A 572 4.12 15.87 -21.30
CA GLY A 572 4.16 14.68 -22.15
C GLY A 572 2.84 13.91 -22.27
N LEU A 573 1.81 14.30 -21.51
CA LEU A 573 0.47 13.71 -21.58
C LEU A 573 -0.28 14.17 -22.85
N ASP A 574 -1.30 13.40 -23.26
CA ASP A 574 -2.29 13.84 -24.24
C ASP A 574 -2.97 15.12 -23.74
N ALA A 575 -2.73 16.23 -24.43
CA ALA A 575 -3.16 17.55 -23.98
C ALA A 575 -4.69 17.68 -23.90
N ARG A 576 -5.45 16.98 -24.76
CA ARG A 576 -6.91 17.03 -24.77
C ARG A 576 -7.48 16.31 -23.57
N LEU A 577 -7.02 15.08 -23.31
CA LEU A 577 -7.44 14.30 -22.13
C LEU A 577 -7.02 15.00 -20.84
N ALA A 578 -5.82 15.58 -20.80
CA ALA A 578 -5.35 16.34 -19.64
C ALA A 578 -6.15 17.64 -19.40
N GLY A 579 -6.52 18.34 -20.47
CA GLY A 579 -7.42 19.50 -20.40
C GLY A 579 -8.78 19.13 -19.82
N LEU A 580 -9.45 18.14 -20.43
CA LEU A 580 -10.76 17.64 -19.98
C LEU A 580 -10.76 17.20 -18.51
N HIS A 581 -9.71 16.48 -18.10
CA HIS A 581 -9.58 16.05 -16.71
C HIS A 581 -9.45 17.23 -15.75
N VAL A 582 -8.59 18.21 -16.07
CA VAL A 582 -8.40 19.39 -15.21
C VAL A 582 -9.66 20.25 -15.15
N ASP A 583 -10.39 20.39 -16.25
CA ASP A 583 -11.64 21.14 -16.27
C ASP A 583 -12.70 20.47 -15.37
N ARG A 584 -12.81 19.14 -15.38
CA ARG A 584 -13.68 18.41 -14.44
C ARG A 584 -13.26 18.57 -12.98
N LEU A 585 -11.96 18.65 -12.69
CA LEU A 585 -11.49 18.94 -11.33
C LEU A 585 -11.88 20.34 -10.87
N ARG A 586 -11.89 21.33 -11.78
CA ARG A 586 -12.36 22.70 -11.50
C ARG A 586 -13.88 22.78 -11.30
N GLU A 587 -14.63 22.00 -12.07
CA GLU A 587 -16.09 21.86 -11.95
C GLU A 587 -16.52 21.08 -10.70
N GLY A 588 -15.57 20.51 -9.95
CA GLY A 588 -15.81 19.79 -8.71
C GLY A 588 -16.44 20.66 -7.61
N PRO A 589 -16.56 20.12 -6.38
CA PRO A 589 -17.16 20.83 -5.26
C PRO A 589 -16.51 22.22 -5.06
N PRO A 590 -17.30 23.29 -4.82
CA PRO A 590 -16.80 24.66 -4.69
C PRO A 590 -15.84 24.85 -3.50
N THR A 591 -15.77 23.86 -2.62
CA THR A 591 -14.86 23.82 -1.48
C THR A 591 -13.41 23.48 -1.85
N CYS A 592 -13.12 23.16 -3.12
CA CYS A 592 -11.77 22.84 -3.59
C CYS A 592 -11.15 24.03 -4.34
N LEU A 593 -10.01 24.51 -3.88
CA LEU A 593 -9.18 25.52 -4.54
C LEU A 593 -8.10 24.80 -5.35
N LEU A 594 -8.33 24.67 -6.66
CA LEU A 594 -7.35 24.07 -7.58
C LEU A 594 -6.32 25.12 -8.02
N ASP A 595 -5.07 24.91 -7.64
CA ASP A 595 -3.91 25.55 -8.23
C ASP A 595 -3.23 24.62 -9.26
N ARG A 596 -2.91 25.16 -10.43
CA ARG A 596 -2.22 24.45 -11.51
C ARG A 596 -1.12 25.36 -12.03
N PRO A 597 0.03 25.43 -11.34
CA PRO A 597 1.15 26.23 -11.80
C PRO A 597 1.69 25.70 -13.14
N SER A 598 2.25 26.59 -13.95
CA SER A 598 3.03 26.20 -15.11
C SER A 598 4.39 25.70 -14.63
N ILE A 599 4.68 24.42 -14.85
CA ILE A 599 5.91 23.76 -14.39
C ILE A 599 6.67 23.28 -15.61
N ALA A 600 7.71 24.01 -16.00
CA ALA A 600 8.60 23.66 -17.11
C ALA A 600 9.93 23.04 -16.61
N THR A 601 10.31 23.30 -15.37
CA THR A 601 11.58 22.87 -14.78
C THR A 601 11.41 22.23 -13.40
N GLU A 602 12.45 21.51 -12.97
CA GLU A 602 12.52 20.95 -11.61
C GLU A 602 12.48 22.06 -10.54
N SER A 603 13.23 23.14 -10.73
CA SER A 603 13.26 24.26 -9.77
C SER A 603 11.90 24.94 -9.59
N GLU A 604 11.11 25.08 -10.66
CA GLU A 604 9.74 25.59 -10.57
C GLU A 604 8.82 24.63 -9.80
N LEU A 605 8.98 23.32 -9.99
CA LEU A 605 8.24 22.33 -9.20
C LEU A 605 8.60 22.41 -7.71
N VAL A 606 9.90 22.48 -7.39
CA VAL A 606 10.39 22.61 -6.02
C VAL A 606 9.84 23.87 -5.36
N ALA A 607 9.87 25.01 -6.08
CA ALA A 607 9.33 26.27 -5.61
C ALA A 607 7.80 26.21 -5.40
N ALA A 608 7.07 25.55 -6.30
CA ALA A 608 5.62 25.38 -6.17
C ALA A 608 5.23 24.49 -4.97
N LEU A 609 6.07 23.50 -4.64
CA LEU A 609 5.86 22.60 -3.49
C LEU A 609 6.44 23.14 -2.17
N GLN A 610 7.17 24.25 -2.21
CA GLN A 610 7.81 24.84 -1.03
C GLN A 610 6.79 25.34 0.02
N PRO A 611 5.69 26.02 -0.33
CA PRO A 611 4.75 26.51 0.68
C PRO A 611 3.99 25.38 1.39
N GLU A 612 3.84 25.42 2.71
CA GLU A 612 2.96 24.50 3.46
C GLU A 612 1.46 24.87 3.32
N ALA A 613 0.99 25.15 2.11
CA ALA A 613 -0.35 25.69 1.85
C ALA A 613 -1.34 24.68 1.27
N MET A 614 -0.87 23.52 0.81
CA MET A 614 -1.70 22.52 0.12
C MET A 614 -2.16 21.39 1.04
N ASP A 615 -3.38 20.93 0.82
CA ASP A 615 -3.92 19.69 1.41
C ASP A 615 -3.66 18.48 0.52
N VAL A 616 -3.63 18.70 -0.79
CA VAL A 616 -3.40 17.63 -1.76
C VAL A 616 -2.35 18.08 -2.76
N VAL A 617 -1.33 17.25 -2.95
CA VAL A 617 -0.36 17.40 -4.05
C VAL A 617 -0.68 16.33 -5.08
N TYR A 618 -1.13 16.75 -6.25
CA TYR A 618 -1.59 15.86 -7.31
C TYR A 618 -0.61 15.88 -8.48
N PHE A 619 0.10 14.76 -8.67
CA PHE A 619 0.96 14.54 -9.82
C PHE A 619 0.20 13.76 -10.89
N TYR A 620 -0.07 14.40 -12.02
CA TYR A 620 -0.67 13.76 -13.18
C TYR A 620 0.33 13.75 -14.33
N CYS A 621 0.98 12.61 -14.53
CA CYS A 621 2.12 12.50 -15.42
C CYS A 621 2.36 11.06 -15.85
N HIS A 622 3.24 10.86 -16.83
CA HIS A 622 3.79 9.53 -17.07
C HIS A 622 4.77 9.16 -15.97
N CYS A 623 4.98 7.87 -15.79
CA CYS A 623 6.04 7.35 -14.94
C CYS A 623 6.80 6.29 -15.72
N GLY A 624 8.13 6.45 -15.72
CA GLY A 624 9.05 5.62 -16.47
C GLY A 624 10.03 4.87 -15.57
N TYR A 625 10.82 4.01 -16.19
CA TYR A 625 11.86 3.23 -15.56
C TYR A 625 13.24 3.76 -15.98
N ASP A 626 14.10 4.11 -15.03
CA ASP A 626 15.48 4.53 -15.27
C ASP A 626 16.34 3.36 -15.81
N ARG A 627 16.70 3.43 -17.09
CA ARG A 627 17.42 2.35 -17.80
C ARG A 627 18.94 2.43 -17.69
N ARG A 628 19.50 3.06 -16.64
CA ARG A 628 20.96 3.14 -16.42
C ARG A 628 21.68 1.80 -16.53
N SER A 629 21.01 0.67 -16.27
CA SER A 629 21.50 -0.66 -16.61
C SER A 629 20.41 -1.53 -17.24
N PRO A 630 20.67 -2.24 -18.36
CA PRO A 630 19.74 -3.22 -18.95
C PRO A 630 19.45 -4.44 -18.05
N LEU A 631 20.18 -4.59 -16.94
CA LEU A 631 20.12 -5.73 -16.03
C LEU A 631 19.70 -5.35 -14.61
N ALA A 632 19.69 -4.06 -14.25
CA ALA A 632 19.23 -3.62 -12.94
C ALA A 632 17.73 -3.29 -13.01
N ALA A 633 16.99 -3.72 -12.01
CA ALA A 633 15.65 -3.20 -11.77
C ALA A 633 15.77 -1.69 -11.60
N ALA A 634 15.00 -0.99 -12.42
CA ALA A 634 15.15 0.42 -12.66
C ALA A 634 14.41 1.23 -11.60
N ASP A 635 15.08 2.20 -10.99
CA ASP A 635 14.41 3.26 -10.22
C ASP A 635 13.35 3.94 -11.10
N ARG A 636 12.25 4.38 -10.49
CA ARG A 636 11.18 5.07 -11.21
C ARG A 636 11.41 6.56 -11.30
N TYR A 637 10.80 7.19 -12.28
CA TYR A 637 10.73 8.65 -12.38
C TYR A 637 9.37 9.11 -12.88
N LEU A 638 8.90 10.25 -12.38
CA LEU A 638 7.78 11.00 -12.94
C LEU A 638 8.29 11.83 -14.13
N ASP A 639 7.58 11.82 -15.25
CA ASP A 639 7.96 12.51 -16.48
C ASP A 639 7.04 13.70 -16.76
N PHE A 640 7.62 14.91 -16.77
CA PHE A 640 6.92 16.16 -17.05
C PHE A 640 7.17 16.67 -18.47
N GLY A 641 7.78 15.87 -19.35
CA GLY A 641 8.06 16.17 -20.76
C GLY A 641 9.34 16.99 -20.99
N GLY A 642 9.66 17.93 -20.08
CA GLY A 642 10.90 18.72 -20.10
C GLY A 642 11.96 18.24 -19.10
N PHE A 643 11.52 17.61 -18.02
CA PHE A 643 12.37 17.09 -16.95
C PHE A 643 11.70 15.88 -16.27
N THR A 644 12.47 15.17 -15.45
CA THR A 644 11.99 14.00 -14.71
C THR A 644 12.29 14.13 -13.22
N VAL A 645 11.40 13.64 -12.38
CA VAL A 645 11.58 13.61 -10.92
C VAL A 645 11.72 12.17 -10.46
N LYS A 646 12.82 11.84 -9.79
CA LYS A 646 13.03 10.53 -9.13
C LYS A 646 12.71 10.63 -7.65
N PRO A 647 12.45 9.51 -6.97
CA PRO A 647 12.29 9.54 -5.52
C PRO A 647 13.54 10.09 -4.80
N LEU A 648 14.74 9.85 -5.35
CA LEU A 648 15.98 10.40 -4.81
C LEU A 648 16.03 11.94 -4.89
N ASP A 649 15.40 12.54 -5.90
CA ASP A 649 15.36 14.00 -6.05
C ASP A 649 14.49 14.62 -4.95
N VAL A 650 13.33 14.04 -4.66
CA VAL A 650 12.48 14.42 -3.51
C VAL A 650 13.23 14.31 -2.18
N THR A 651 13.96 13.21 -1.96
CA THR A 651 14.80 13.04 -0.77
C THR A 651 15.91 14.09 -0.69
N ARG A 652 16.45 14.55 -1.82
CA ARG A 652 17.47 15.61 -1.88
C ARG A 652 16.87 16.97 -1.56
N TRP A 653 15.70 17.30 -2.10
CA TRP A 653 15.00 18.56 -1.79
C TRP A 653 14.76 18.68 -0.29
N ALA A 654 14.29 17.60 0.35
CA ALA A 654 14.08 17.54 1.80
C ALA A 654 15.35 17.64 2.66
N ARG A 655 16.54 17.52 2.06
CA ARG A 655 17.85 17.62 2.75
C ARG A 655 18.65 18.85 2.34
N SER A 656 18.25 19.55 1.28
CA SER A 656 18.94 20.74 0.77
C SER A 656 18.45 21.98 1.52
N ARG A 657 18.96 23.16 1.13
CA ARG A 657 18.45 24.45 1.62
C ARG A 657 17.10 24.84 1.01
N ASP A 658 16.60 24.05 0.05
CA ASP A 658 15.37 24.40 -0.67
C ASP A 658 14.13 24.16 0.18
N TRP A 659 14.14 23.08 0.99
CA TRP A 659 13.09 22.75 1.94
C TRP A 659 13.66 22.72 3.36
N GLU A 660 12.94 23.30 4.32
CA GLU A 660 13.26 23.11 5.72
C GLU A 660 13.06 21.64 6.09
N PHE A 661 13.89 21.07 6.97
CA PHE A 661 13.69 19.68 7.42
C PHE A 661 13.11 19.66 8.84
N PRO A 662 11.97 18.99 9.08
CA PRO A 662 11.05 18.41 8.10
C PRO A 662 10.33 19.46 7.25
N HIS A 663 9.93 19.14 6.00
CA HIS A 663 9.37 20.13 5.05
C HIS A 663 7.93 20.51 5.36
N TRP A 664 7.00 19.57 5.21
CA TRP A 664 5.60 19.82 5.59
C TRP A 664 5.42 19.57 7.09
N GLN A 665 5.62 20.57 7.94
CA GLN A 665 5.54 20.39 9.39
C GLN A 665 4.12 20.53 9.94
N ARG A 666 3.40 21.57 9.48
CA ARG A 666 2.11 22.02 10.01
C ARG A 666 0.95 21.52 9.15
N ARG A 667 1.08 21.61 7.82
CA ARG A 667 0.06 21.15 6.86
C ARG A 667 0.66 20.05 6.00
N ARG A 668 0.24 18.80 6.23
CA ARG A 668 0.87 17.60 5.66
C ARG A 668 0.02 17.03 4.54
N PRO A 669 0.30 17.36 3.28
CA PRO A 669 -0.60 17.01 2.19
C PRO A 669 -0.71 15.50 2.01
N LEU A 670 -1.87 15.08 1.50
CA LEU A 670 -2.00 13.79 0.83
C LEU A 670 -1.39 13.92 -0.56
N VAL A 671 -0.38 13.11 -0.86
CA VAL A 671 0.23 13.10 -2.19
C VAL A 671 -0.46 12.06 -3.07
N VAL A 672 -0.84 12.43 -4.27
CA VAL A 672 -1.49 11.54 -5.24
C VAL A 672 -0.61 11.43 -6.48
N LEU A 673 -0.06 10.24 -6.73
CA LEU A 673 0.85 9.92 -7.81
C LEU A 673 0.10 9.20 -8.94
N ASN A 674 -0.58 9.97 -9.78
CA ASN A 674 -1.38 9.42 -10.87
C ASN A 674 -0.56 9.28 -12.16
N GLY A 675 0.32 8.29 -12.13
CA GLY A 675 1.11 7.82 -13.25
C GLY A 675 1.33 6.31 -13.13
N CYS A 676 1.81 5.65 -14.18
CA CYS A 676 2.00 4.20 -14.22
C CYS A 676 3.00 3.69 -13.17
N HIS A 677 2.65 2.62 -12.45
CA HIS A 677 3.56 1.97 -11.48
C HIS A 677 4.11 2.91 -10.39
N THR A 678 3.46 4.02 -10.05
CA THR A 678 4.02 4.99 -9.09
C THR A 678 4.18 4.44 -7.67
N SER A 679 3.38 3.44 -7.28
CA SER A 679 3.46 2.80 -5.96
C SER A 679 4.06 1.41 -5.95
N GLU A 680 4.26 0.78 -7.11
CA GLU A 680 4.82 -0.57 -7.20
C GLU A 680 6.15 -0.65 -6.42
N ALA A 681 6.48 -1.79 -5.82
CA ALA A 681 7.84 -2.02 -5.34
C ALA A 681 8.19 -3.49 -5.53
N ASN A 682 9.39 -3.72 -6.06
CA ASN A 682 9.96 -5.05 -6.20
C ASN A 682 11.33 -5.08 -5.51
N SER A 683 11.89 -6.28 -5.37
CA SER A 683 13.21 -6.55 -4.77
C SER A 683 14.37 -5.78 -5.41
N GLY A 684 14.18 -5.19 -6.59
CA GLY A 684 15.20 -4.43 -7.26
C GLY A 684 14.97 -2.90 -7.24
N THR A 685 13.92 -2.43 -6.57
CA THR A 685 13.64 -1.00 -6.44
C THR A 685 14.38 -0.42 -5.23
N LEU A 686 15.41 0.40 -5.46
CA LEU A 686 16.20 1.00 -4.37
C LEU A 686 15.51 2.24 -3.78
N ASN A 687 14.99 3.10 -4.66
CA ASN A 687 14.35 4.35 -4.27
C ASN A 687 12.85 4.30 -4.57
N ARG A 688 12.00 4.62 -3.58
CA ARG A 688 10.54 4.53 -3.67
C ARG A 688 9.88 5.89 -3.40
N PHE A 689 8.87 6.26 -4.18
CA PHE A 689 8.18 7.55 -3.99
C PHE A 689 7.44 7.64 -2.65
N VAL A 690 6.87 6.52 -2.17
CA VAL A 690 6.14 6.48 -0.89
C VAL A 690 7.00 7.00 0.27
N PRO A 691 8.16 6.41 0.61
CA PRO A 691 9.02 6.96 1.66
C PRO A 691 9.62 8.32 1.30
N ALA A 692 9.90 8.61 0.02
CA ALA A 692 10.40 9.93 -0.40
C ALA A 692 9.44 11.06 0.01
N PHE A 693 8.14 10.89 -0.23
CA PHE A 693 7.14 11.89 0.18
C PHE A 693 6.76 11.81 1.65
N THR A 694 6.64 10.61 2.23
CA THR A 694 6.13 10.47 3.62
C THR A 694 7.23 10.67 4.67
N GLN A 695 8.33 9.93 4.55
CA GLN A 695 9.44 9.96 5.51
C GLN A 695 10.29 11.21 5.37
N TRP A 696 10.61 11.63 4.14
CA TRP A 696 11.53 12.73 3.89
C TRP A 696 10.81 14.08 3.73
N ALA A 697 9.79 14.17 2.86
CA ALA A 697 9.05 15.43 2.67
C ALA A 697 7.98 15.69 3.75
N GLY A 698 7.52 14.66 4.48
CA GLY A 698 6.57 14.80 5.58
C GLY A 698 5.10 14.70 5.22
N ALA A 699 4.74 14.18 4.04
CA ALA A 699 3.35 13.96 3.60
C ALA A 699 2.58 13.09 4.61
N SER A 700 1.27 13.32 4.73
CA SER A 700 0.38 12.49 5.57
C SER A 700 0.14 11.11 4.98
N GLY A 701 0.26 10.99 3.65
CA GLY A 701 0.07 9.75 2.92
C GLY A 701 0.39 9.88 1.44
N VAL A 702 0.43 8.73 0.76
CA VAL A 702 0.61 8.67 -0.70
C VAL A 702 -0.41 7.72 -1.32
N VAL A 703 -1.14 8.16 -2.34
CA VAL A 703 -1.93 7.28 -3.22
C VAL A 703 -1.19 7.10 -4.55
N GLY A 704 -1.06 5.88 -5.05
CA GLY A 704 -0.40 5.62 -6.33
C GLY A 704 -0.94 4.38 -7.03
N THR A 705 -0.31 4.03 -8.15
CA THR A 705 -0.69 2.87 -8.98
C THR A 705 0.37 1.78 -8.98
N GLU A 706 -0.08 0.54 -9.04
CA GLU A 706 0.75 -0.66 -8.98
C GLU A 706 1.09 -1.21 -10.37
N VAL A 707 0.32 -0.81 -11.38
CA VAL A 707 0.49 -1.23 -12.77
C VAL A 707 0.30 -0.02 -13.70
N ALA A 708 0.59 -0.21 -14.99
CA ALA A 708 0.30 0.81 -15.98
C ALA A 708 -1.20 1.08 -16.11
N VAL A 709 -1.56 2.35 -16.23
CA VAL A 709 -2.92 2.84 -16.41
C VAL A 709 -2.99 3.74 -17.65
N GLU A 710 -4.14 3.76 -18.32
CA GLU A 710 -4.37 4.63 -19.48
C GLU A 710 -4.72 6.03 -18.96
N GLN A 711 -4.30 7.07 -19.67
CA GLN A 711 -4.34 8.43 -19.16
C GLN A 711 -5.75 8.90 -18.80
N GLY A 712 -6.73 8.68 -19.68
CA GLY A 712 -8.13 9.05 -19.45
C GLY A 712 -8.73 8.31 -18.26
N LEU A 713 -8.49 7.00 -18.17
CA LEU A 713 -8.88 6.18 -17.03
C LEU A 713 -8.25 6.71 -15.74
N ALA A 714 -6.95 6.99 -15.75
CA ALA A 714 -6.23 7.55 -14.62
C ALA A 714 -6.86 8.87 -14.14
N GLY A 715 -7.19 9.78 -15.06
CA GLY A 715 -7.90 11.02 -14.74
C GLY A 715 -9.27 10.75 -14.09
N TRP A 716 -10.06 9.84 -14.67
CA TRP A 716 -11.38 9.48 -14.14
C TRP A 716 -11.33 8.86 -12.74
N VAL A 717 -10.36 7.99 -12.44
CA VAL A 717 -10.20 7.43 -11.08
C VAL A 717 -9.94 8.54 -10.07
N MET A 718 -9.10 9.51 -10.40
CA MET A 718 -8.79 10.62 -9.50
C MET A 718 -9.96 11.59 -9.33
N GLU A 719 -10.75 11.82 -10.37
CA GLU A 719 -12.03 12.55 -10.25
C GLU A 719 -12.93 11.89 -9.19
N LEU A 720 -13.09 10.56 -9.25
CA LEU A 720 -13.89 9.81 -8.27
C LEU A 720 -13.28 9.89 -6.86
N LEU A 721 -11.97 9.70 -6.74
CA LEU A 721 -11.27 9.69 -5.45
C LEU A 721 -11.37 11.05 -4.74
N LEU A 722 -11.03 12.13 -5.46
CA LEU A 722 -11.07 13.48 -4.93
C LEU A 722 -12.50 13.89 -4.58
N ALA A 723 -13.50 13.54 -5.40
CA ALA A 723 -14.89 13.81 -5.07
C ALA A 723 -15.32 13.17 -3.73
N ARG A 724 -14.88 11.94 -3.44
CA ARG A 724 -15.17 11.28 -2.15
C ARG A 724 -14.43 11.94 -0.99
N LEU A 725 -13.14 12.20 -1.14
CA LEU A 725 -12.32 12.87 -0.11
C LEU A 725 -12.84 14.27 0.23
N LEU A 726 -13.23 15.06 -0.78
CA LEU A 726 -13.84 16.38 -0.62
C LEU A 726 -15.23 16.32 0.04
N ALA A 727 -15.94 15.19 -0.09
CA ALA A 727 -17.18 14.92 0.61
C ALA A 727 -16.97 14.48 2.08
N GLY A 728 -15.72 14.42 2.56
CA GLY A 728 -15.38 14.07 3.94
C GLY A 728 -15.19 12.58 4.20
N ASP A 729 -15.17 11.74 3.16
CA ASP A 729 -14.77 10.34 3.32
C ASP A 729 -13.31 10.24 3.78
N SER A 730 -13.02 9.17 4.53
CA SER A 730 -11.65 8.76 4.79
C SER A 730 -10.97 8.21 3.52
N ALA A 731 -9.65 8.15 3.50
CA ALA A 731 -8.87 7.64 2.38
C ALA A 731 -9.25 6.19 2.02
N ALA A 732 -9.46 5.32 3.03
CA ALA A 732 -9.85 3.93 2.77
C ALA A 732 -11.30 3.84 2.26
N ASP A 733 -12.23 4.60 2.82
CA ASP A 733 -13.64 4.62 2.37
C ASP A 733 -13.76 5.17 0.95
N ALA A 734 -13.04 6.26 0.66
CA ALA A 734 -12.98 6.88 -0.65
C ALA A 734 -12.43 5.89 -1.69
N LEU A 735 -11.28 5.26 -1.41
CA LEU A 735 -10.65 4.33 -2.34
C LEU A 735 -11.49 3.05 -2.53
N ARG A 736 -12.11 2.51 -1.47
CA ARG A 736 -13.06 1.40 -1.59
C ARG A 736 -14.27 1.78 -2.44
N SER A 737 -14.82 2.98 -2.25
CA SER A 737 -15.94 3.50 -3.04
C SER A 737 -15.59 3.62 -4.52
N VAL A 738 -14.39 4.14 -4.83
CA VAL A 738 -13.85 4.23 -6.20
C VAL A 738 -13.78 2.84 -6.84
N ARG A 739 -13.25 1.84 -6.13
CA ARG A 739 -13.15 0.46 -6.64
C ARG A 739 -14.52 -0.12 -7.01
N TRP A 740 -15.53 0.05 -6.16
CA TRP A 740 -16.89 -0.38 -6.47
C TRP A 740 -17.53 0.42 -7.60
N ALA A 741 -17.27 1.73 -7.69
CA ALA A 741 -17.75 2.56 -8.80
C ALA A 741 -17.17 2.11 -10.14
N MET A 742 -15.91 1.71 -10.18
CA MET A 742 -15.25 1.13 -11.36
C MET A 742 -15.80 -0.27 -11.67
N LEU A 743 -15.99 -1.11 -10.66
CA LEU A 743 -16.53 -2.46 -10.82
C LEU A 743 -17.93 -2.45 -11.47
N ARG A 744 -18.77 -1.46 -11.12
CA ARG A 744 -20.08 -1.22 -11.77
C ARG A 744 -20.00 -0.88 -13.25
N ARG A 745 -18.82 -0.58 -13.79
CA ARG A 745 -18.57 -0.43 -15.23
C ARG A 745 -17.84 -1.62 -15.83
N GLY A 746 -17.70 -2.71 -15.08
CA GLY A 746 -16.88 -3.85 -15.49
C GLY A 746 -15.38 -3.59 -15.44
N ASN A 747 -14.95 -2.54 -14.73
CA ASN A 747 -13.54 -2.12 -14.68
C ASN A 747 -12.88 -2.55 -13.37
N VAL A 748 -11.92 -3.47 -13.47
CA VAL A 748 -11.19 -4.04 -12.32
C VAL A 748 -9.96 -3.21 -11.91
N MET A 749 -9.64 -2.12 -12.63
CA MET A 749 -8.41 -1.34 -12.39
C MET A 749 -8.44 -0.53 -11.10
N GLY A 750 -9.57 -0.43 -10.40
CA GLY A 750 -9.58 0.12 -9.05
C GLY A 750 -8.67 -0.68 -8.10
N LEU A 751 -8.48 -1.98 -8.36
CA LEU A 751 -7.57 -2.83 -7.58
C LEU A 751 -6.10 -2.46 -7.78
N ALA A 752 -5.74 -1.72 -8.83
CA ALA A 752 -4.37 -1.26 -9.07
C ALA A 752 -3.96 -0.05 -8.22
N TYR A 753 -4.91 0.59 -7.51
CA TYR A 753 -4.63 1.77 -6.70
C TYR A 753 -4.41 1.38 -5.24
N THR A 754 -3.32 1.88 -4.67
CA THR A 754 -2.94 1.66 -3.28
C THR A 754 -2.81 2.99 -2.55
N ALA A 755 -3.33 3.07 -1.33
CA ALA A 755 -3.13 4.20 -0.42
C ALA A 755 -2.18 3.79 0.70
N TYR A 756 -1.06 4.50 0.80
CA TYR A 756 -0.07 4.40 1.86
C TYR A 756 -0.31 5.50 2.90
N CYS A 757 -1.28 5.27 3.76
CA CYS A 757 -1.70 6.17 4.83
C CYS A 757 -2.49 5.40 5.90
N LEU A 758 -2.89 6.08 6.97
CA LEU A 758 -3.95 5.56 7.84
C LEU A 758 -5.26 5.45 7.07
N ALA A 759 -6.05 4.40 7.33
CA ALA A 759 -7.32 4.20 6.65
C ALA A 759 -8.30 5.33 6.94
N ASN A 760 -8.27 5.88 8.16
CA ASN A 760 -9.10 6.98 8.59
C ASN A 760 -8.53 8.38 8.28
N LEU A 761 -7.48 8.50 7.46
CA LEU A 761 -6.98 9.80 7.01
C LEU A 761 -8.07 10.51 6.19
N ALA A 762 -8.46 11.71 6.61
CA ALA A 762 -9.39 12.58 5.91
C ALA A 762 -8.73 13.92 5.57
N LEU A 763 -9.28 14.67 4.60
CA LEU A 763 -8.76 16.00 4.27
C LEU A 763 -9.08 17.04 5.35
N ARG A 764 -10.22 16.85 6.04
CA ARG A 764 -10.74 17.70 7.10
C ARG A 764 -11.26 16.84 8.24
N PRO A 765 -11.39 17.38 9.46
CA PRO A 765 -12.04 16.67 10.55
C PRO A 765 -13.45 16.30 10.13
N THR A 766 -13.84 15.03 10.29
CA THR A 766 -15.26 14.68 10.17
C THR A 766 -15.99 15.47 11.25
N PRO A 767 -17.02 16.28 10.91
CA PRO A 767 -17.80 16.96 11.93
C PRO A 767 -18.30 15.89 12.88
N THR A 768 -17.86 15.97 14.14
CA THR A 768 -18.34 15.04 15.16
C THR A 768 -19.87 15.18 15.13
N PRO A 769 -20.62 14.11 14.82
CA PRO A 769 -22.07 14.22 14.79
C PRO A 769 -22.46 14.77 16.15
N SER A 770 -23.07 15.97 16.17
CA SER A 770 -23.54 16.57 17.41
C SER A 770 -24.33 15.48 18.11
N PRO A 771 -24.03 15.15 19.38
CA PRO A 771 -24.63 14.01 20.05
C PRO A 771 -26.12 14.15 19.87
N SER A 772 -26.73 13.26 19.08
CA SER A 772 -28.19 13.26 18.91
C SER A 772 -28.75 13.28 20.32
N PRO A 773 -29.62 14.26 20.66
CA PRO A 773 -30.11 14.40 22.02
C PRO A 773 -30.60 13.02 22.43
N SER A 774 -29.98 12.46 23.48
CA SER A 774 -30.32 11.13 23.96
C SER A 774 -31.83 11.07 24.02
N PRO A 775 -32.48 10.07 23.40
CA PRO A 775 -33.93 10.00 23.36
C PRO A 775 -34.41 10.22 24.79
N SER A 776 -35.17 11.29 25.02
CA SER A 776 -35.73 11.58 26.33
C SER A 776 -36.38 10.29 26.81
N PRO A 777 -36.07 9.82 28.02
CA PRO A 777 -36.57 8.54 28.50
C PRO A 777 -38.08 8.52 28.28
N SER A 778 -38.55 7.60 27.43
CA SER A 778 -39.99 7.42 27.22
C SER A 778 -40.62 7.28 28.60
N PRO A 779 -41.65 8.07 28.94
CA PRO A 779 -42.29 7.99 30.24
C PRO A 779 -42.69 6.53 30.46
N SER A 780 -42.23 5.96 31.57
CA SER A 780 -42.55 4.58 31.93
C SER A 780 -44.07 4.41 31.84
N PRO A 781 -44.56 3.35 31.17
CA PRO A 781 -45.99 3.11 31.09
C PRO A 781 -46.54 3.05 32.51
N SER A 782 -47.47 3.94 32.84
CA SER A 782 -48.18 3.89 34.11
C SER A 782 -48.81 2.51 34.26
N PRO A 783 -48.70 1.86 35.43
CA PRO A 783 -49.32 0.55 35.64
C PRO A 783 -50.83 0.67 35.41
N SER A 784 -51.33 -0.09 34.45
CA SER A 784 -52.77 -0.27 34.25
C SER A 784 -53.39 -0.81 35.55
N PRO A 785 -54.52 -0.26 36.02
CA PRO A 785 -55.22 -0.82 37.16
C PRO A 785 -55.71 -2.23 36.80
N THR A 786 -55.26 -3.21 37.58
CA THR A 786 -55.82 -4.57 37.61
C THR A 786 -57.28 -4.47 38.05
N ASN A 787 -58.20 -4.81 37.15
CA ASN A 787 -59.56 -5.15 37.53
C ASN A 787 -59.51 -6.53 38.24
N GLU A 788 -59.88 -6.54 39.51
CA GLU A 788 -60.30 -7.75 40.22
C GLU A 788 -61.75 -8.05 39.82
N GLU A 789 -61.98 -9.21 39.21
CA GLU A 789 -63.21 -10.00 39.27
C GLU A 789 -62.84 -11.47 39.50
#